data_AF-A0A0A0DQ00-F1
#
_entry.id   AF-A0A0A0DQ00-F1
#
_cell.length_a   1.000
_cell.length_b   1.000
_cell.length_c   1.000
_cell.angle_alpha   90.00
_cell.angle_beta   90.00
_cell.angle_gamma   90.00
#
_symmetry.space_group_name_H-M   'P 1'
#
loop_
_entity.id
_entity.type
_entity.pdbx_description
1 polymer ?
#
loop_
_entity_poly.entity_id
_entity_poly.type
_entity_poly.pdbx_seq_one_letter_code
_entity_poly.pdbx_strand_id
1 'polypeptide(L)'
;MKTIRLQLRFLLPLLAILLAAAFVALPLMDRLTLRWFARDLNIRGELISNTLSDSILDASVDGKSNKLQALFDRAAQDERLVAIGLCGADGSLLLKTPAYPSSLDCDQARDISEQTNPQLDLPSGAVHVGSHPVNLGTGATGQLVVLHDLSFIARRSEDTRHYLVIFITGLALAIALITVVVAQISWRGWVSGMQAILRGEGILSPMVANRPELQPFATEIRARLRDLEDEFRRSQGLISEWDPERLRALLRTQLRGDQLIVVSNREPYIHEKGPDGIVVKRPASGLVTAVEPVMRACSGTWIAHGSGSADALVVDAHDRVSVPPESNEYQLRRIWMTPEEEQGYYYGFANEGMWPLCHVAHVRPVFRESDWEAYRAINQRFADAVVAEAKGEDPVVLVQDYHFALLPAMIRAKLPRATILTFWHIPWPNPESFGICPWRREILQGMLGSTILGFHTRFHCKNFMETVDRFLEARIEQEHSTISYRDDETLVESYPISIAWPSEAETQAWPSVETCRQRVFERLGLRPDTCLAVGVDRFDYTKGILERLHAVERLLEKHPQWIGRFVFVQVAAPTRSSLEEYRAFQERIHRVTDRINQRFGTDTYQPVHLLASHHEHDAVNELFRAAHMCVVTSLHDGMNLVCKEFVAARDDEQGVLILSRFAGAAREMPEALIVNPYHVEETADALHRAASMPAAEQHERMASLRVTVREYNVYRWAGRMLADASRWRMRERIEARVQRHMSS
;
A
#
# COMPACT_ATOMS: atom_id res chain seq x y z
N MET A 1 35.42 34.52 35.50
CA MET A 1 34.51 35.65 35.18
C MET A 1 34.32 35.92 33.68
N LYS A 2 35.30 35.71 32.78
CA LYS A 2 35.12 35.95 31.32
C LYS A 2 34.19 34.94 30.60
N THR A 3 34.14 33.68 31.04
CA THR A 3 33.29 32.62 30.45
C THR A 3 31.79 32.83 30.71
N ILE A 4 31.43 33.29 31.90
CA ILE A 4 30.04 33.58 32.29
C ILE A 4 29.44 34.69 31.42
N ARG A 5 30.21 35.74 31.11
CA ARG A 5 29.77 36.84 30.22
C ARG A 5 29.51 36.38 28.77
N LEU A 6 30.19 35.33 28.31
CA LEU A 6 29.99 34.80 26.96
C LEU A 6 28.72 33.95 26.89
N GLN A 7 28.46 33.11 27.88
CA GLN A 7 27.26 32.27 27.95
C GLN A 7 25.98 33.11 28.09
N LEU A 8 26.02 34.20 28.87
CA LEU A 8 24.91 35.15 29.00
C LEU A 8 24.54 35.85 27.69
N ARG A 9 25.49 36.03 26.76
CA ARG A 9 25.21 36.66 25.45
C ARG A 9 24.37 35.79 24.51
N PHE A 10 24.34 34.47 24.70
CA PHE A 10 23.54 33.56 23.88
C PHE A 10 22.26 33.11 24.57
N LEU A 11 22.28 32.96 25.90
CA LEU A 11 21.10 32.60 26.69
C LEU A 11 20.05 33.71 26.73
N LEU A 12 20.45 34.99 26.82
CA LEU A 12 19.50 36.10 26.90
C LEU A 12 18.68 36.30 25.62
N PRO A 13 19.28 36.31 24.40
CA PRO A 13 18.50 36.39 23.16
C PRO A 13 17.61 35.17 22.94
N LEU A 14 18.09 33.97 23.27
CA LEU A 14 17.30 32.75 23.15
C LEU A 14 16.07 32.79 24.06
N LEU A 15 16.25 33.19 25.32
CA LEU A 15 15.13 33.35 26.26
C LEU A 15 14.15 34.41 25.78
N ALA A 16 14.64 35.53 25.23
CA ALA A 16 13.81 36.58 24.67
C ALA A 16 12.98 36.09 23.45
N ILE A 17 13.59 35.32 22.55
CA ILE A 17 12.90 34.74 21.39
C ILE A 17 11.84 33.73 21.83
N LEU A 18 12.14 32.87 22.81
CA LEU A 18 11.20 31.88 23.32
C LEU A 18 10.01 32.54 24.05
N LEU A 19 10.26 33.59 24.83
CA LEU A 19 9.21 34.38 25.46
C LEU A 19 8.34 35.11 24.43
N ALA A 20 8.94 35.67 23.39
CA ALA A 20 8.20 36.30 22.29
C ALA A 20 7.35 35.29 21.51
N ALA A 21 7.90 34.10 21.21
CA ALA A 21 7.18 33.02 20.56
C ALA A 21 5.99 32.54 21.41
N ALA A 22 6.17 32.36 22.71
CA ALA A 22 5.10 31.99 23.63
C ALA A 22 4.01 33.09 23.71
N PHE A 23 4.43 34.37 23.75
CA PHE A 23 3.51 35.51 23.79
C PHE A 23 2.63 35.62 22.55
N VAL A 24 3.14 35.23 21.38
CA VAL A 24 2.38 35.24 20.11
C VAL A 24 1.54 33.97 19.94
N ALA A 25 2.09 32.80 20.27
CA ALA A 25 1.44 31.52 20.00
C ALA A 25 0.19 31.29 20.88
N LEU A 26 0.25 31.68 22.16
CA LEU A 26 -0.84 31.47 23.12
C LEU A 26 -2.17 32.14 22.70
N PRO A 27 -2.23 33.47 22.47
CA PRO A 27 -3.48 34.13 22.11
C PRO A 27 -3.99 33.73 20.71
N LEU A 28 -3.09 33.33 19.81
CA LEU A 28 -3.48 32.82 18.49
C LEU A 28 -4.16 31.46 18.60
N MET A 29 -3.60 30.56 19.41
CA MET A 29 -4.20 29.25 19.66
C MET A 29 -5.56 29.35 20.33
N ASP A 30 -5.72 30.18 21.36
CA ASP A 30 -7.01 30.32 22.06
C ASP A 30 -8.10 30.78 21.08
N ARG A 31 -7.80 31.75 20.21
CA ARG A 31 -8.72 32.22 19.17
C ARG A 31 -9.06 31.15 18.13
N LEU A 32 -8.09 30.35 17.70
CA LEU A 32 -8.32 29.28 16.72
C LEU A 32 -9.14 28.14 17.32
N THR A 33 -8.85 27.78 18.57
CA THR A 33 -9.49 26.67 19.28
C THR A 33 -10.96 26.99 19.55
N LEU A 34 -11.26 28.19 20.07
CA LEU A 34 -12.63 28.65 20.30
C LEU A 34 -13.45 28.70 19.00
N ARG A 35 -12.88 29.24 17.91
CA ARG A 35 -13.55 29.28 16.60
C ARG A 35 -13.84 27.89 16.05
N TRP A 36 -12.90 26.95 16.20
CA TRP A 36 -13.08 25.59 15.73
C TRP A 36 -14.23 24.89 16.45
N PHE A 37 -14.26 24.98 17.78
CA PHE A 37 -15.34 24.38 18.57
C PHE A 37 -16.69 25.08 18.36
N ALA A 38 -16.73 26.40 18.24
CA ALA A 38 -17.96 27.12 17.92
C ALA A 38 -18.54 26.65 16.58
N ARG A 39 -17.69 26.39 15.57
CA ARG A 39 -18.13 25.84 14.29
C ARG A 39 -18.63 24.40 14.42
N ASP A 40 -17.98 23.55 15.21
CA ASP A 40 -18.43 22.17 15.47
C ASP A 40 -19.81 22.16 16.17
N LEU A 41 -20.00 23.01 17.18
CA LEU A 41 -21.26 23.14 17.92
C LEU A 41 -22.39 23.65 17.02
N ASN A 42 -22.11 24.59 16.11
CA ASN A 42 -23.10 25.09 15.16
C ASN A 42 -23.56 24.00 14.17
N ILE A 43 -22.63 23.16 13.66
CA ILE A 43 -22.97 22.02 12.79
C ILE A 43 -23.84 20.99 13.54
N ARG A 44 -23.54 20.73 14.81
CA ARG A 44 -24.38 19.84 15.64
C ARG A 44 -25.77 20.43 15.88
N GLY A 45 -25.87 21.73 16.12
CA GLY A 45 -27.14 22.43 16.24
C GLY A 45 -27.99 22.31 14.97
N GLU A 46 -27.36 22.38 13.80
CA GLU A 46 -28.03 22.17 12.50
C GLU A 46 -28.57 20.74 12.35
N LEU A 47 -27.81 19.73 12.78
CA LEU A 47 -28.28 18.33 12.79
C LEU A 47 -29.46 18.12 13.74
N ILE A 48 -29.43 18.72 14.94
CA ILE A 48 -30.54 18.71 15.88
C ILE A 48 -31.76 19.37 15.25
N SER A 49 -31.59 20.55 14.64
CA SER A 49 -32.65 21.29 13.94
C SER A 49 -33.30 20.46 12.84
N ASN A 50 -32.50 19.86 11.95
CA ASN A 50 -32.99 19.03 10.86
C ASN A 50 -33.73 17.79 11.36
N THR A 51 -33.23 17.15 12.41
CA THR A 51 -33.87 15.96 13.01
C THR A 51 -35.19 16.30 13.70
N LEU A 52 -35.27 17.48 14.33
CA LEU A 52 -36.46 17.95 15.03
C LEU A 52 -37.48 18.63 14.12
N SER A 53 -37.08 19.05 12.92
CA SER A 53 -37.92 19.81 11.98
C SER A 53 -39.24 19.10 11.66
N ASP A 54 -39.20 17.79 11.37
CA ASP A 54 -40.43 17.02 11.07
C ASP A 54 -41.36 16.93 12.29
N SER A 55 -40.78 16.74 13.48
CA SER A 55 -41.55 16.68 14.73
C SER A 55 -42.14 18.05 15.13
N ILE A 56 -41.43 19.14 14.81
CA ILE A 56 -41.89 20.52 15.02
C ILE A 56 -43.03 20.84 14.05
N LEU A 57 -42.90 20.44 12.78
CA LEU A 57 -43.91 20.62 11.75
C LEU A 57 -45.21 19.87 12.11
N ASP A 58 -45.11 18.58 12.46
CA ASP A 58 -46.25 17.77 12.87
C ASP A 58 -46.97 18.36 14.11
N ALA A 59 -46.20 18.79 15.11
CA ALA A 59 -46.77 19.37 16.32
C ALA A 59 -47.42 20.75 16.08
N SER A 60 -46.91 21.53 15.13
CA SER A 60 -47.44 22.85 14.75
C SER A 60 -48.75 22.72 13.97
N VAL A 61 -48.89 21.69 13.12
CA VAL A 61 -50.12 21.41 12.36
C VAL A 61 -51.21 20.80 13.25
N ASP A 62 -50.85 19.86 14.13
CA ASP A 62 -51.82 19.14 14.98
C ASP A 62 -52.19 19.86 16.30
N GLY A 63 -51.53 20.98 16.62
CA GLY A 63 -51.74 21.72 17.88
C GLY A 63 -51.29 20.95 19.15
N LYS A 64 -50.38 19.98 19.01
CA LYS A 64 -49.94 19.06 20.09
C LYS A 64 -48.68 19.57 20.82
N SER A 65 -48.73 20.79 21.35
CA SER A 65 -47.60 21.47 22.02
C SER A 65 -46.98 20.66 23.16
N ASN A 66 -47.78 19.88 23.89
CA ASN A 66 -47.31 19.06 25.02
C ASN A 66 -46.38 17.91 24.61
N LYS A 67 -46.56 17.33 23.41
CA LYS A 67 -45.67 16.28 22.91
C LYS A 67 -44.30 16.85 22.52
N LEU A 68 -44.31 18.05 21.92
CA LEU A 68 -43.10 18.75 21.52
C LEU A 68 -42.29 19.22 22.74
N GLN A 69 -42.96 19.74 23.77
CA GLN A 69 -42.32 20.08 25.05
C GLN A 69 -41.60 18.87 25.68
N ALA A 70 -42.27 17.71 25.76
CA ALA A 70 -41.67 16.49 26.31
C ALA A 70 -40.51 15.93 25.46
N LEU A 71 -40.42 16.33 24.19
CA LEU A 71 -39.32 15.97 23.31
C LEU A 71 -38.13 16.91 23.53
N PHE A 72 -38.38 18.21 23.64
CA PHE A 72 -37.33 19.20 23.97
C PHE A 72 -36.73 18.96 25.35
N ASP A 73 -37.55 18.63 26.34
CA ASP A 73 -37.09 18.32 27.70
C ASP A 73 -36.21 17.06 27.72
N ARG A 74 -36.46 16.08 26.84
CA ARG A 74 -35.59 14.89 26.68
C ARG A 74 -34.31 15.19 25.91
N ALA A 75 -34.40 16.01 24.87
CA ALA A 75 -33.22 16.43 24.11
C ALA A 75 -32.24 17.23 25.00
N ALA A 76 -32.78 18.09 25.88
CA ALA A 76 -32.00 18.86 26.86
C ALA A 76 -31.50 18.03 28.08
N GLN A 77 -31.65 16.70 28.08
CA GLN A 77 -30.98 15.82 29.06
C GLN A 77 -29.56 15.43 28.64
N ASP A 78 -29.16 15.73 27.40
CA ASP A 78 -27.76 15.56 26.97
C ASP A 78 -26.84 16.48 27.78
N GLU A 79 -25.73 15.95 28.29
CA GLU A 79 -24.78 16.67 29.15
C GLU A 79 -24.22 17.97 28.51
N ARG A 80 -24.32 18.12 27.19
CA ARG A 80 -23.78 19.29 26.46
C ARG A 80 -24.83 20.26 25.96
N LEU A 81 -26.12 19.89 26.04
CA LEU A 81 -27.24 20.70 25.56
C LEU A 81 -27.94 21.36 26.75
N VAL A 82 -27.67 22.64 26.96
CA VAL A 82 -28.17 23.38 28.13
C VAL A 82 -29.64 23.71 27.98
N ALA A 83 -30.07 24.20 26.81
CA ALA A 83 -31.47 24.54 26.58
C ALA A 83 -31.83 24.60 25.10
N ILE A 84 -33.13 24.50 24.82
CA ILE A 84 -33.71 24.66 23.49
C ILE A 84 -34.87 25.66 23.60
N GLY A 85 -34.96 26.58 22.65
CA GLY A 85 -36.08 27.49 22.45
C GLY A 85 -36.61 27.39 21.02
N LEU A 86 -37.91 27.48 20.83
CA LEU A 86 -38.55 27.58 19.52
C LEU A 86 -39.18 28.96 19.38
N CYS A 87 -38.74 29.69 18.37
CA CYS A 87 -39.20 31.02 18.04
C CYS A 87 -40.13 30.97 16.81
N GLY A 88 -41.24 31.69 16.89
CA GLY A 88 -42.18 31.88 15.80
C GLY A 88 -41.66 32.82 14.73
N ALA A 89 -42.37 32.88 13.60
CA ALA A 89 -42.04 33.78 12.49
C ALA A 89 -42.18 35.28 12.86
N ASP A 90 -42.93 35.59 13.91
CA ASP A 90 -43.13 36.92 14.48
C ASP A 90 -42.08 37.29 15.56
N GLY A 91 -41.09 36.42 15.81
CA GLY A 91 -40.09 36.61 16.85
C GLY A 91 -40.58 36.27 18.26
N SER A 92 -41.81 35.77 18.41
CA SER A 92 -42.32 35.33 19.72
C SER A 92 -41.74 33.97 20.12
N LEU A 93 -41.42 33.79 21.39
CA LEU A 93 -40.93 32.51 21.92
C LEU A 93 -42.12 31.57 22.16
N LEU A 94 -42.28 30.57 21.29
CA LEU A 94 -43.40 29.63 21.28
C LEU A 94 -43.26 28.52 22.32
N LEU A 95 -42.05 27.95 22.44
CA LEU A 95 -41.72 26.89 23.39
C LEU A 95 -40.30 27.06 23.91
N LYS A 96 -40.04 26.60 25.13
CA LYS A 96 -38.70 26.62 25.72
C LYS A 96 -38.53 25.52 26.76
N THR A 97 -37.31 25.02 26.90
CA THR A 97 -36.97 24.12 28.01
C THR A 97 -36.81 24.90 29.32
N PRO A 98 -36.93 24.26 30.49
CA PRO A 98 -36.85 24.93 31.79
C PRO A 98 -35.54 25.71 32.05
N ALA A 99 -34.43 25.26 31.45
CA ALA A 99 -33.12 25.89 31.58
C ALA A 99 -32.89 27.04 30.58
N TYR A 100 -33.86 27.35 29.72
CA TYR A 100 -33.76 28.46 28.77
C TYR A 100 -33.84 29.81 29.51
N PRO A 101 -32.83 30.69 29.38
CA PRO A 101 -32.74 31.93 30.14
C PRO A 101 -33.88 32.89 29.82
N SER A 102 -34.53 33.43 30.85
CA SER A 102 -35.62 34.40 30.69
C SER A 102 -35.19 35.76 30.13
N SER A 103 -33.90 36.06 30.17
CA SER A 103 -33.30 37.28 29.63
C SER A 103 -33.00 37.21 28.13
N LEU A 104 -33.07 36.03 27.51
CA LEU A 104 -32.75 35.84 26.10
C LEU A 104 -34.04 35.77 25.28
N ASP A 105 -34.35 36.84 24.55
CA ASP A 105 -35.43 36.82 23.55
C ASP A 105 -34.93 36.26 22.21
N CYS A 106 -35.86 36.03 21.28
CA CYS A 106 -35.55 35.40 19.99
C CYS A 106 -34.72 36.30 19.07
N ASP A 107 -34.89 37.62 19.15
CA ASP A 107 -34.11 38.57 18.35
C ASP A 107 -32.66 38.65 18.86
N GLN A 108 -32.47 38.71 20.19
CA GLN A 108 -31.16 38.64 20.83
C GLN A 108 -30.45 37.31 20.54
N ALA A 109 -31.18 36.19 20.54
CA ALA A 109 -30.60 34.89 20.21
C ALA A 109 -30.08 34.86 18.77
N ARG A 110 -30.84 35.41 17.82
CA ARG A 110 -30.42 35.54 16.42
C ARG A 110 -29.20 36.44 16.29
N ASP A 111 -29.25 37.63 16.89
CA ASP A 111 -28.16 38.61 16.84
C ASP A 111 -26.86 38.07 17.44
N ILE A 112 -26.93 37.29 18.53
CA ILE A 112 -25.76 36.63 19.11
C ILE A 112 -25.24 35.54 18.17
N SER A 113 -26.11 34.73 17.57
CA SER A 113 -25.71 33.62 16.70
C SER A 113 -24.95 34.07 15.44
N GLU A 114 -25.18 35.29 14.97
CA GLU A 114 -24.52 35.87 13.80
C GLU A 114 -23.14 36.50 14.13
N GLN A 115 -22.79 36.63 15.41
CA GLN A 115 -21.49 37.18 15.82
C GLN A 115 -20.33 36.22 15.52
N THR A 116 -19.12 36.77 15.39
CA THR A 116 -17.90 35.97 15.16
C THR A 116 -17.59 35.00 16.31
N ASN A 117 -18.08 35.29 17.52
CA ASN A 117 -18.03 34.39 18.67
C ASN A 117 -19.41 34.38 19.35
N PRO A 118 -20.33 33.51 18.90
CA PRO A 118 -21.72 33.52 19.35
C PRO A 118 -21.83 32.84 20.74
N GLN A 119 -21.43 33.58 21.76
CA GLN A 119 -21.37 33.15 23.16
C GLN A 119 -22.26 34.05 24.03
N LEU A 120 -22.93 33.44 25.01
CA LEU A 120 -23.65 34.11 26.09
C LEU A 120 -23.14 33.60 27.44
N ASP A 121 -22.82 34.50 28.35
CA ASP A 121 -22.40 34.11 29.71
C ASP A 121 -23.62 33.96 30.62
N LEU A 122 -23.85 32.74 31.11
CA LEU A 122 -24.90 32.44 32.08
C LEU A 122 -24.29 32.17 33.47
N PRO A 123 -25.06 32.28 34.56
CA PRO A 123 -24.59 31.92 35.90
C PRO A 123 -24.09 30.47 36.03
N SER A 124 -24.57 29.58 35.16
CA SER A 124 -24.16 28.17 35.07
C SER A 124 -22.89 27.94 34.23
N GLY A 125 -22.40 28.96 33.50
CA GLY A 125 -21.27 28.86 32.60
C GLY A 125 -21.51 29.58 31.27
N ALA A 126 -20.45 29.76 30.49
CA ALA A 126 -20.54 30.27 29.12
C ALA A 126 -21.26 29.25 28.23
N VAL A 127 -22.20 29.71 27.41
CA VAL A 127 -22.91 28.87 26.43
C VAL A 127 -22.76 29.41 25.01
N HIS A 128 -22.75 28.50 24.05
CA HIS A 128 -22.83 28.82 22.63
C HIS A 128 -24.28 28.94 22.20
N VAL A 129 -24.60 30.00 21.48
CA VAL A 129 -25.96 30.28 20.98
C VAL A 129 -26.01 29.96 19.49
N GLY A 130 -26.68 28.88 19.11
CA GLY A 130 -27.01 28.56 17.72
C GLY A 130 -28.46 28.90 17.41
N SER A 131 -28.72 29.55 16.27
CA SER A 131 -30.08 29.78 15.76
C SER A 131 -30.20 29.11 14.39
N HIS A 132 -31.15 28.17 14.27
CA HIS A 132 -31.32 27.37 13.06
C HIS A 132 -32.74 27.49 12.52
N PRO A 133 -32.94 27.70 11.22
CA PRO A 133 -34.26 27.82 10.65
C PRO A 133 -35.01 26.49 10.70
N VAL A 134 -36.30 26.53 11.05
CA VAL A 134 -37.21 25.38 11.06
C VAL A 134 -38.54 25.73 10.41
N ASN A 135 -39.20 24.74 9.80
CA ASN A 135 -40.48 24.94 9.15
C ASN A 135 -41.63 24.74 10.15
N LEU A 136 -42.50 25.73 10.31
CA LEU A 136 -43.66 25.68 11.22
C LEU A 136 -44.97 25.33 10.49
N GLY A 137 -44.92 25.07 9.18
CA GLY A 137 -46.09 24.81 8.34
C GLY A 137 -46.70 26.09 7.76
N THR A 138 -47.55 25.94 6.73
CA THR A 138 -48.20 27.06 6.01
C THR A 138 -47.24 28.14 5.44
N GLY A 139 -45.99 27.77 5.14
CA GLY A 139 -44.98 28.69 4.61
C GLY A 139 -44.34 29.62 5.65
N ALA A 140 -44.63 29.43 6.94
CA ALA A 140 -43.99 30.15 8.03
C ALA A 140 -42.70 29.46 8.47
N THR A 141 -41.58 30.20 8.45
CA THR A 141 -40.29 29.77 8.98
C THR A 141 -40.09 30.30 10.40
N GLY A 142 -39.88 29.39 11.34
CA GLY A 142 -39.45 29.68 12.70
C GLY A 142 -37.95 29.55 12.88
N GLN A 143 -37.48 29.78 14.09
CA GLN A 143 -36.08 29.58 14.48
C GLN A 143 -36.00 28.66 15.69
N LEU A 144 -35.16 27.64 15.61
CA LEU A 144 -34.79 26.80 16.74
C LEU A 144 -33.49 27.34 17.34
N VAL A 145 -33.61 27.89 18.55
CA VAL A 145 -32.48 28.39 19.33
C VAL A 145 -31.97 27.25 20.20
N VAL A 146 -30.67 26.99 20.12
CA VAL A 146 -30.01 25.89 20.81
C VAL A 146 -28.83 26.42 21.62
N LEU A 147 -28.83 26.17 22.93
CA LEU A 147 -27.78 26.58 23.86
C LEU A 147 -26.90 25.39 24.24
N HIS A 148 -25.61 25.46 23.94
CA HIS A 148 -24.64 24.41 24.27
C HIS A 148 -23.61 24.88 25.30
N ASP A 149 -23.19 24.00 26.21
CA ASP A 149 -22.19 24.34 27.24
C ASP A 149 -20.77 24.51 26.64
N LEU A 150 -20.14 25.66 26.90
CA LEU A 150 -18.74 25.95 26.52
C LEU A 150 -17.76 25.72 27.69
N SER A 151 -18.23 25.39 28.90
CA SER A 151 -17.40 25.24 30.09
C SER A 151 -16.33 24.15 29.96
N PHE A 152 -16.56 23.13 29.12
CA PHE A 152 -15.58 22.08 28.84
C PHE A 152 -14.39 22.59 28.00
N ILE A 153 -14.63 23.60 27.15
CA ILE A 153 -13.62 24.16 26.25
C ILE A 153 -12.70 25.08 27.04
N ALA A 154 -13.25 25.88 27.95
CA ALA A 154 -12.47 26.72 28.85
C ALA A 154 -11.51 25.87 29.69
N ARG A 155 -12.00 24.76 30.27
CA ARG A 155 -11.18 23.80 31.04
C ARG A 155 -10.06 23.17 30.19
N ARG A 156 -10.37 22.75 28.96
CA ARG A 156 -9.40 22.10 28.08
C ARG A 156 -8.37 23.09 27.48
N SER A 157 -8.75 24.34 27.26
CA SER A 157 -7.83 25.41 26.84
C SER A 157 -6.82 25.74 27.94
N GLU A 158 -7.25 25.75 29.20
CA GLU A 158 -6.36 25.96 30.35
C GLU A 158 -5.31 24.84 30.48
N ASP A 159 -5.72 23.57 30.37
CA ASP A 159 -4.80 22.43 30.37
C ASP A 159 -3.80 22.51 29.21
N THR A 160 -4.30 22.81 28.01
CA THR A 160 -3.46 22.92 26.80
C THR A 160 -2.43 24.03 26.94
N ARG A 161 -2.81 25.17 27.53
CA ARG A 161 -1.90 26.27 27.87
C ARG A 161 -0.84 25.82 28.87
N HIS A 162 -1.22 25.06 29.90
CA HIS A 162 -0.28 24.54 30.89
C HIS A 162 0.75 23.59 30.25
N TYR A 163 0.30 22.66 29.41
CA TYR A 163 1.20 21.74 28.69
C TYR A 163 2.13 22.45 27.72
N LEU A 164 1.64 23.48 27.01
CA LEU A 164 2.48 24.25 26.10
C LEU A 164 3.58 25.03 26.84
N VAL A 165 3.24 25.62 27.99
CA VAL A 165 4.23 26.30 28.84
C VAL A 165 5.26 25.31 29.36
N ILE A 166 4.86 24.12 29.81
CA ILE A 166 5.78 23.05 30.22
C ILE A 166 6.69 22.65 29.04
N PHE A 167 6.13 22.46 27.86
CA PHE A 167 6.86 22.04 26.67
C PHE A 167 7.91 23.09 26.25
N ILE A 168 7.52 24.36 26.15
CA ILE A 168 8.43 25.46 25.80
C ILE A 168 9.52 25.61 26.86
N THR A 169 9.18 25.47 28.14
CA THR A 169 10.15 25.52 29.26
C THR A 169 11.13 24.35 29.19
N GLY A 170 10.63 23.14 28.91
CA GLY A 170 11.47 21.94 28.73
C GLY A 170 12.42 22.08 27.53
N LEU A 171 11.92 22.61 26.41
CA LEU A 171 12.74 22.86 25.22
C LEU A 171 13.81 23.92 25.50
N ALA A 172 13.48 24.99 26.24
CA ALA A 172 14.44 26.02 26.66
C ALA A 172 15.57 25.42 27.52
N LEU A 173 15.21 24.58 28.49
CA LEU A 173 16.17 23.89 29.37
C LEU A 173 17.06 22.93 28.59
N ALA A 174 16.49 22.16 27.65
CA ALA A 174 17.24 21.25 26.80
C ALA A 174 18.26 21.98 25.92
N ILE A 175 17.84 23.07 25.25
CA ILE A 175 18.73 23.89 24.42
C ILE A 175 19.82 24.54 25.28
N ALA A 176 19.48 25.06 26.46
CA ALA A 176 20.45 25.62 27.40
C ALA A 176 21.48 24.57 27.85
N LEU A 177 21.03 23.36 28.19
CA LEU A 177 21.88 22.25 28.59
C LEU A 177 22.83 21.85 27.45
N ILE A 178 22.31 21.67 26.24
CA ILE A 178 23.10 21.35 25.04
C ILE A 178 24.14 22.45 24.80
N THR A 179 23.74 23.72 24.88
CA THR A 179 24.65 24.86 24.68
C THR A 179 25.77 24.87 25.71
N VAL A 180 25.47 24.57 26.98
CA VAL A 180 26.49 24.46 28.06
C VAL A 180 27.41 23.27 27.83
N VAL A 181 26.87 22.12 27.42
CA VAL A 181 27.64 20.90 27.11
C VAL A 181 28.59 21.15 25.94
N VAL A 182 28.09 21.72 24.84
CA VAL A 182 28.90 22.08 23.66
C VAL A 182 29.97 23.11 24.04
N ALA A 183 29.64 24.12 24.84
CA ALA A 183 30.63 25.09 25.31
C ALA A 183 31.70 24.47 26.22
N GLN A 184 31.32 23.52 27.09
CA GLN A 184 32.27 22.78 27.94
C GLN A 184 33.14 21.82 27.14
N ILE A 185 32.60 21.13 26.14
CA ILE A 185 33.35 20.23 25.24
C ILE A 185 34.31 21.05 24.40
N SER A 186 33.89 22.19 23.85
CA SER A 186 34.74 23.10 23.10
C SER A 186 35.88 23.64 23.96
N TRP A 187 35.61 24.07 25.20
CA TRP A 187 36.64 24.53 26.12
C TRP A 187 37.60 23.42 26.56
N ARG A 188 37.08 22.22 26.87
CA ARG A 188 37.90 21.05 27.23
C ARG A 188 38.76 20.57 26.06
N GLY A 189 38.20 20.53 24.85
CA GLY A 189 38.90 20.17 23.61
C GLY A 189 40.01 21.15 23.25
N TRP A 190 39.83 22.45 23.55
CA TRP A 190 40.85 23.47 23.31
C TRP A 190 41.98 23.44 24.34
N VAL A 191 41.67 23.20 25.62
CA VAL A 191 42.68 23.04 26.69
C VAL A 191 43.46 21.73 26.55
N SER A 192 42.79 20.63 26.16
CA SER A 192 43.48 19.37 25.85
C SER A 192 44.32 19.47 24.57
N GLY A 193 43.86 20.24 23.57
CA GLY A 193 44.62 20.49 22.34
C GLY A 193 45.87 21.34 22.55
N MET A 194 45.82 22.35 23.41
CA MET A 194 47.01 23.14 23.75
C MET A 194 48.05 22.36 24.57
N GLN A 195 47.64 21.46 25.48
CA GLN A 195 48.58 20.61 26.22
C GLN A 195 49.14 19.44 25.38
N ALA A 196 48.37 18.94 24.41
CA ALA A 196 48.78 17.92 23.43
C ALA A 196 49.78 18.45 22.40
N ILE A 197 49.60 19.70 21.91
CA ILE A 197 50.55 20.36 20.97
C ILE A 197 51.89 20.68 21.65
N LEU A 198 51.89 20.98 22.96
CA LEU A 198 53.12 21.19 23.73
C LEU A 198 53.87 19.89 24.10
N ARG A 199 53.27 18.71 23.88
CA ARG A 199 53.89 17.39 24.12
C ARG A 199 53.98 16.50 22.88
N GLY A 200 53.52 16.97 21.71
CA GLY A 200 53.70 16.28 20.44
C GLY A 200 52.86 15.00 20.24
N GLU A 201 51.75 14.82 20.96
CA GLU A 201 50.91 13.62 20.85
C GLU A 201 49.44 13.97 20.67
N GLY A 202 48.79 13.36 19.66
CA GLY A 202 47.39 13.56 19.30
C GLY A 202 46.38 13.07 20.35
N ILE A 203 45.22 13.72 20.38
CA ILE A 203 44.18 13.67 21.43
C ILE A 203 43.27 12.43 21.26
N LEU A 204 43.09 11.63 22.32
CA LEU A 204 42.46 10.29 22.37
C LEU A 204 40.91 10.21 22.24
N SER A 205 40.43 9.07 21.72
CA SER A 205 39.12 8.41 22.01
C SER A 205 39.34 7.16 22.90
N PRO A 206 38.34 6.67 23.68
CA PRO A 206 38.48 5.47 24.49
C PRO A 206 38.03 4.17 23.78
N MET A 207 38.82 3.12 24.01
CA MET A 207 38.50 1.68 24.12
C MET A 207 37.64 0.99 23.04
N VAL A 208 38.30 0.44 22.01
CA VAL A 208 38.28 -1.00 21.62
C VAL A 208 39.67 -1.34 21.06
N ALA A 209 40.16 -2.55 21.33
CA ALA A 209 41.51 -3.03 21.11
C ALA A 209 42.18 -2.64 19.78
N ASN A 210 43.32 -1.96 19.90
CA ASN A 210 44.19 -1.48 18.82
C ASN A 210 45.20 -2.56 18.37
N ARG A 211 45.20 -2.88 17.07
CA ARG A 211 46.46 -3.06 16.32
C ARG A 211 46.65 -1.81 15.44
N PRO A 212 47.71 -1.00 15.62
CA PRO A 212 47.82 0.34 15.06
C PRO A 212 48.18 0.42 13.56
N GLU A 213 48.53 -0.69 12.92
CA GLU A 213 49.02 -0.68 11.52
C GLU A 213 47.90 -0.75 10.46
N LEU A 214 46.66 -1.14 10.84
CA LEU A 214 45.58 -1.45 9.89
C LEU A 214 44.37 -0.50 9.94
N GLN A 215 44.34 0.44 10.90
CA GLN A 215 43.24 1.41 11.08
C GLN A 215 43.08 2.41 9.90
N PRO A 216 44.17 2.96 9.32
CA PRO A 216 44.04 3.81 8.14
C PRO A 216 43.43 3.05 6.97
N PHE A 217 43.89 1.82 6.75
CA PHE A 217 43.41 0.94 5.68
C PHE A 217 41.96 0.50 5.87
N ALA A 218 41.52 0.13 7.07
CA ALA A 218 40.14 -0.33 7.29
C ALA A 218 39.12 0.81 7.09
N THR A 219 39.48 2.03 7.52
CA THR A 219 38.63 3.21 7.36
C THR A 219 38.61 3.69 5.91
N GLU A 220 39.77 3.65 5.23
CA GLU A 220 39.91 3.97 3.82
C GLU A 220 39.25 2.93 2.90
N ILE A 221 39.28 1.64 3.24
CA ILE A 221 38.57 0.58 2.52
C ILE A 221 37.06 0.74 2.69
N ARG A 222 36.55 1.03 3.89
CA ARG A 222 35.11 1.31 4.08
C ARG A 222 34.68 2.58 3.37
N ALA A 223 35.50 3.63 3.39
CA ALA A 223 35.24 4.86 2.65
C ALA A 223 35.26 4.63 1.13
N ARG A 224 36.23 3.87 0.61
CA ARG A 224 36.31 3.49 -0.81
C ARG A 224 35.19 2.55 -1.24
N LEU A 225 34.75 1.64 -0.38
CA LEU A 225 33.58 0.79 -0.62
C LEU A 225 32.31 1.63 -0.71
N ARG A 226 32.15 2.65 0.17
CA ARG A 226 31.04 3.61 0.13
C ARG A 226 31.09 4.50 -1.12
N ASP A 227 32.27 5.00 -1.47
CA ASP A 227 32.45 5.78 -2.71
C ASP A 227 32.11 4.93 -3.93
N LEU A 228 32.58 3.68 -3.99
CA LEU A 228 32.18 2.73 -5.05
C LEU A 228 30.68 2.44 -5.05
N GLU A 229 30.04 2.35 -3.89
CA GLU A 229 28.60 2.11 -3.73
C GLU A 229 27.76 3.29 -4.27
N ASP A 230 28.19 4.52 -4.00
CA ASP A 230 27.57 5.75 -4.49
C ASP A 230 27.89 6.05 -5.96
N GLU A 231 29.08 5.70 -6.43
CA GLU A 231 29.50 5.85 -7.84
C GLU A 231 28.80 4.79 -8.71
N PHE A 232 28.56 3.59 -8.18
CA PHE A 232 27.82 2.53 -8.88
C PHE A 232 26.31 2.78 -8.93
N ARG A 233 25.71 3.32 -7.84
CA ARG A 233 24.32 3.82 -7.88
C ARG A 233 24.14 4.92 -8.92
N ARG A 234 25.15 5.79 -9.09
CA ARG A 234 25.16 6.85 -10.11
C ARG A 234 25.43 6.32 -11.52
N SER A 235 26.28 5.29 -11.68
CA SER A 235 26.62 4.73 -13.00
C SER A 235 25.50 3.89 -13.62
N GLN A 236 24.58 3.33 -12.81
CA GLN A 236 23.35 2.72 -13.32
C GLN A 236 22.37 3.71 -13.96
N GLY A 237 22.55 5.02 -13.74
CA GLY A 237 21.67 6.08 -14.23
C GLY A 237 21.99 6.63 -15.62
N LEU A 238 23.01 6.12 -16.32
CA LEU A 238 23.42 6.67 -17.62
C LEU A 238 23.49 5.57 -18.70
N ILE A 239 22.44 5.55 -19.53
CA ILE A 239 22.41 5.11 -20.93
C ILE A 239 22.64 3.59 -21.17
N SER A 240 21.60 2.81 -20.88
CA SER A 240 21.19 1.63 -21.66
C SER A 240 19.86 1.14 -21.07
N GLU A 241 18.89 0.77 -21.90
CA GLU A 241 17.64 0.16 -21.44
C GLU A 241 17.94 -1.19 -20.75
N TRP A 242 17.14 -1.57 -19.74
CA TRP A 242 17.29 -2.89 -19.13
C TRP A 242 16.64 -3.93 -20.04
N ASP A 243 17.44 -4.85 -20.57
CA ASP A 243 17.05 -5.91 -21.49
C ASP A 243 17.58 -7.29 -21.00
N PRO A 244 17.18 -8.40 -21.66
CA PRO A 244 17.68 -9.74 -21.32
C PRO A 244 19.21 -9.86 -21.39
N GLU A 245 19.85 -9.23 -22.39
CA GLU A 245 21.28 -9.27 -22.65
C GLU A 245 22.09 -8.63 -21.51
N ARG A 246 21.64 -7.49 -21.01
CA ARG A 246 22.26 -6.80 -19.89
C ARG A 246 22.10 -7.56 -18.58
N LEU A 247 20.93 -8.15 -18.34
CA LEU A 247 20.71 -9.02 -17.19
C LEU A 247 21.64 -10.24 -17.23
N ARG A 248 21.78 -10.88 -18.40
CA ARG A 248 22.76 -11.95 -18.65
C ARG A 248 24.19 -11.51 -18.37
N ALA A 249 24.58 -10.32 -18.85
CA ALA A 249 25.91 -9.76 -18.65
C ALA A 249 26.20 -9.52 -17.16
N LEU A 250 25.23 -9.01 -16.40
CA LEU A 250 25.33 -8.80 -14.96
C LEU A 250 25.59 -10.12 -14.23
N LEU A 251 24.84 -11.17 -14.54
CA LEU A 251 25.02 -12.49 -13.91
C LEU A 251 26.39 -13.10 -14.19
N ARG A 252 26.83 -13.06 -15.45
CA ARG A 252 28.14 -13.60 -15.85
C ARG A 252 29.31 -12.86 -15.18
N THR A 253 29.21 -11.54 -15.08
CA THR A 253 30.30 -10.70 -14.55
C THR A 253 30.32 -10.65 -13.02
N GLN A 254 29.15 -10.43 -12.39
CA GLN A 254 29.05 -10.13 -10.96
C GLN A 254 28.81 -11.36 -10.08
N LEU A 255 28.14 -12.38 -10.62
CA LEU A 255 27.90 -13.65 -9.95
C LEU A 255 28.74 -14.78 -10.57
N ARG A 256 29.72 -14.48 -11.43
CA ARG A 256 30.71 -15.46 -11.97
C ARG A 256 30.12 -16.76 -12.54
N GLY A 257 28.87 -16.74 -13.01
CA GLY A 257 28.18 -17.94 -13.51
C GLY A 257 27.63 -18.85 -12.41
N ASP A 258 27.46 -18.35 -11.18
CA ASP A 258 26.83 -19.06 -10.07
C ASP A 258 25.41 -19.52 -10.46
N GLN A 259 25.06 -20.74 -10.07
CA GLN A 259 23.79 -21.34 -10.41
C GLN A 259 22.62 -20.54 -9.81
N LEU A 260 21.68 -20.15 -10.66
CA LEU A 260 20.42 -19.55 -10.27
C LEU A 260 19.34 -20.63 -10.11
N ILE A 261 18.73 -20.69 -8.93
CA ILE A 261 17.59 -21.56 -8.64
C ILE A 261 16.41 -20.68 -8.27
N VAL A 262 15.31 -20.74 -9.03
CA VAL A 262 14.05 -20.07 -8.67
C VAL A 262 13.13 -21.08 -8.02
N VAL A 263 12.42 -20.67 -6.97
CA VAL A 263 11.43 -21.50 -6.28
C VAL A 263 10.11 -20.74 -6.20
N SER A 264 9.06 -21.27 -6.79
CA SER A 264 7.70 -20.68 -6.71
C SER A 264 6.64 -21.78 -6.64
N ASN A 265 5.49 -21.46 -6.03
CA ASN A 265 4.42 -22.46 -5.91
C ASN A 265 3.86 -22.81 -7.29
N ARG A 266 3.63 -21.81 -8.14
CA ARG A 266 3.13 -22.01 -9.51
C ARG A 266 4.28 -22.29 -10.46
N GLU A 267 4.11 -23.29 -11.32
CA GLU A 267 5.00 -23.57 -12.44
C GLU A 267 4.70 -22.67 -13.66
N PRO A 268 5.68 -22.46 -14.56
CA PRO A 268 5.48 -21.65 -15.76
C PRO A 268 4.73 -22.36 -16.90
N TYR A 269 4.74 -23.69 -16.93
CA TYR A 269 4.14 -24.52 -17.99
C TYR A 269 3.41 -25.72 -17.39
N ILE A 270 2.12 -25.84 -17.67
CA ILE A 270 1.27 -26.94 -17.20
C ILE A 270 0.96 -27.88 -18.37
N HIS A 271 1.16 -29.18 -18.19
CA HIS A 271 0.80 -30.20 -19.17
C HIS A 271 -0.54 -30.84 -18.78
N GLU A 272 -1.53 -30.70 -19.66
CA GLU A 272 -2.86 -31.27 -19.48
C GLU A 272 -3.13 -32.39 -20.48
N LYS A 273 -3.87 -33.42 -20.04
CA LYS A 273 -4.41 -34.43 -20.95
C LYS A 273 -5.54 -33.82 -21.78
N GLY A 274 -5.29 -33.58 -23.05
CA GLY A 274 -6.29 -33.20 -24.04
C GLY A 274 -6.88 -34.43 -24.76
N PRO A 275 -7.92 -34.22 -25.60
CA PRO A 275 -8.54 -35.28 -26.39
C PRO A 275 -7.58 -35.92 -27.40
N ASP A 276 -6.64 -35.14 -27.97
CA ASP A 276 -5.70 -35.58 -29.02
C ASP A 276 -4.25 -35.77 -28.51
N GLY A 277 -4.02 -35.67 -27.20
CA GLY A 277 -2.68 -35.78 -26.60
C GLY A 277 -2.43 -34.77 -25.50
N ILE A 278 -1.15 -34.56 -25.16
CA ILE A 278 -0.75 -33.62 -24.11
C ILE A 278 -0.76 -32.19 -24.66
N VAL A 279 -1.48 -31.29 -24.00
CA VAL A 279 -1.55 -29.87 -24.34
C VAL A 279 -0.82 -29.05 -23.28
N VAL A 280 0.05 -28.15 -23.71
CA VAL A 280 0.77 -27.23 -22.82
C VAL A 280 -0.05 -25.96 -22.64
N LYS A 281 -0.29 -25.57 -21.39
CA LYS A 281 -0.97 -24.32 -21.02
C LYS A 281 -0.05 -23.43 -20.20
N ARG A 282 -0.19 -22.12 -20.37
CA ARG A 282 0.48 -21.11 -19.53
C ARG A 282 -0.50 -20.62 -18.46
N PRO A 283 -0.16 -20.69 -17.16
CA PRO A 283 -1.07 -20.24 -16.12
C PRO A 283 -1.22 -18.71 -16.12
N ALA A 284 -2.44 -18.22 -15.86
CA ALA A 284 -2.68 -16.80 -15.55
C ALA A 284 -2.07 -16.42 -14.19
N SER A 285 -0.79 -16.04 -14.18
CA SER A 285 -0.04 -15.68 -12.99
C SER A 285 0.93 -14.53 -13.28
N GLY A 286 0.69 -13.36 -12.66
CA GLY A 286 1.60 -12.22 -12.78
C GLY A 286 3.02 -12.49 -12.30
N LEU A 287 3.19 -13.41 -11.33
CA LEU A 287 4.51 -13.89 -10.90
C LEU A 287 5.22 -14.63 -12.04
N VAL A 288 4.52 -15.52 -12.74
CA VAL A 288 5.11 -16.29 -13.85
C VAL A 288 5.47 -15.34 -15.00
N THR A 289 4.56 -14.43 -15.37
CA THR A 289 4.79 -13.40 -16.40
C THR A 289 6.05 -12.59 -16.12
N ALA A 290 6.33 -12.27 -14.85
CA ALA A 290 7.49 -11.48 -14.48
C ALA A 290 8.79 -12.31 -14.37
N VAL A 291 8.72 -13.50 -13.77
CA VAL A 291 9.93 -14.29 -13.44
C VAL A 291 10.43 -15.12 -14.63
N GLU A 292 9.56 -15.51 -15.56
CA GLU A 292 9.97 -16.31 -16.73
C GLU A 292 11.01 -15.61 -17.63
N PRO A 293 10.82 -14.34 -18.05
CA PRO A 293 11.83 -13.64 -18.84
C PRO A 293 13.19 -13.60 -18.15
N VAL A 294 13.20 -13.47 -16.82
CA VAL A 294 14.41 -13.55 -15.99
C VAL A 294 15.02 -14.95 -16.09
N MET A 295 14.23 -16.02 -15.93
CA MET A 295 14.74 -17.39 -16.02
C MET A 295 15.30 -17.75 -17.40
N ARG A 296 14.62 -17.34 -18.48
CA ARG A 296 15.11 -17.48 -19.87
C ARG A 296 16.41 -16.73 -20.10
N ALA A 297 16.59 -15.59 -19.44
CA ALA A 297 17.86 -14.87 -19.46
C ALA A 297 18.97 -15.67 -18.74
N CYS A 298 18.67 -16.32 -17.60
CA CYS A 298 19.67 -16.89 -16.70
C CYS A 298 20.07 -18.36 -16.98
N SER A 299 19.23 -19.14 -17.68
CA SER A 299 19.42 -20.59 -17.90
C SER A 299 19.61 -21.40 -16.60
N GLY A 300 18.77 -21.14 -15.59
CA GLY A 300 18.80 -21.78 -14.27
C GLY A 300 17.87 -23.01 -14.11
N THR A 301 17.67 -23.45 -12.87
CA THR A 301 16.63 -24.42 -12.50
C THR A 301 15.45 -23.69 -11.85
N TRP A 302 14.24 -23.91 -12.35
CA TRP A 302 13.01 -23.50 -11.69
C TRP A 302 12.41 -24.69 -10.94
N ILE A 303 12.20 -24.58 -9.63
CA ILE A 303 11.51 -25.59 -8.81
C ILE A 303 10.08 -25.12 -8.52
N ALA A 304 9.07 -25.91 -8.87
CA ALA A 304 7.66 -25.57 -8.67
C ALA A 304 6.77 -26.79 -8.40
N HIS A 305 5.53 -26.57 -7.94
CA HIS A 305 4.53 -27.64 -7.84
C HIS A 305 4.05 -28.04 -9.24
N GLY A 306 4.07 -29.35 -9.54
CA GLY A 306 3.50 -29.91 -10.76
C GLY A 306 2.01 -30.16 -10.60
N SER A 307 1.18 -29.36 -11.28
CA SER A 307 -0.27 -29.30 -11.06
C SER A 307 -1.11 -29.87 -12.20
N GLY A 308 -0.51 -30.09 -13.36
CA GLY A 308 -1.18 -30.58 -14.56
C GLY A 308 -1.43 -32.09 -14.55
N SER A 309 -2.53 -32.51 -15.16
CA SER A 309 -2.94 -33.91 -15.24
C SER A 309 -1.98 -34.81 -16.05
N ALA A 310 -1.10 -34.23 -16.86
CA ALA A 310 -0.08 -34.91 -17.64
C ALA A 310 1.35 -34.57 -17.21
N ASP A 311 1.55 -33.76 -16.17
CA ASP A 311 2.90 -33.28 -15.80
C ASP A 311 3.85 -34.41 -15.40
N ALA A 312 3.34 -35.44 -14.71
CA ALA A 312 4.13 -36.60 -14.31
C ALA A 312 4.54 -37.49 -15.51
N LEU A 313 3.90 -37.33 -16.68
CA LEU A 313 4.19 -38.13 -17.87
C LEU A 313 5.33 -37.56 -18.72
N VAL A 314 5.72 -36.31 -18.49
CA VAL A 314 6.68 -35.58 -19.34
C VAL A 314 8.00 -35.27 -18.63
N VAL A 315 8.16 -35.72 -17.39
CA VAL A 315 9.39 -35.50 -16.60
C VAL A 315 10.37 -36.66 -16.75
N ASP A 316 11.65 -36.38 -16.49
CA ASP A 316 12.69 -37.37 -16.34
C ASP A 316 12.65 -38.09 -14.98
N ALA A 317 13.62 -38.99 -14.74
CA ALA A 317 13.71 -39.76 -13.48
C ALA A 317 14.00 -38.90 -12.22
N HIS A 318 14.29 -37.61 -12.39
CA HIS A 318 14.52 -36.65 -11.30
C HIS A 318 13.42 -35.58 -11.22
N ASP A 319 12.26 -35.86 -11.84
CA ASP A 319 11.11 -34.97 -11.92
C ASP A 319 11.40 -33.66 -12.67
N ARG A 320 12.31 -33.69 -13.66
CA ARG A 320 12.70 -32.51 -14.45
C ARG A 320 12.16 -32.55 -15.87
N VAL A 321 11.86 -31.38 -16.43
CA VAL A 321 11.48 -31.17 -17.83
C VAL A 321 12.16 -29.91 -18.37
N SER A 322 12.63 -29.95 -19.61
CA SER A 322 13.19 -28.78 -20.29
C SER A 322 12.07 -27.87 -20.78
N VAL A 323 12.20 -26.56 -20.54
CA VAL A 323 11.19 -25.54 -20.89
C VAL A 323 11.85 -24.26 -21.40
N PRO A 324 11.17 -23.44 -22.22
CA PRO A 324 9.89 -23.71 -22.88
C PRO A 324 9.98 -24.92 -23.83
N PRO A 325 8.88 -25.68 -24.08
CA PRO A 325 8.91 -26.87 -24.93
C PRO A 325 9.47 -26.65 -26.35
N GLU A 326 9.33 -25.43 -26.86
CA GLU A 326 9.78 -25.00 -28.19
C GLU A 326 11.31 -24.87 -28.28
N SER A 327 11.98 -24.47 -27.19
CA SER A 327 13.37 -23.98 -27.22
C SER A 327 14.30 -24.55 -26.15
N ASN A 328 13.77 -25.25 -25.13
CA ASN A 328 14.54 -25.93 -24.08
C ASN A 328 15.59 -25.04 -23.39
N GLU A 329 15.20 -23.81 -23.02
CA GLU A 329 16.12 -22.78 -22.53
C GLU A 329 16.54 -22.93 -21.06
N TYR A 330 15.72 -23.57 -20.22
CA TYR A 330 15.99 -23.81 -18.80
C TYR A 330 15.30 -25.09 -18.30
N GLN A 331 15.65 -25.53 -17.09
CA GLN A 331 15.07 -26.74 -16.49
C GLN A 331 13.98 -26.38 -15.50
N LEU A 332 12.83 -27.06 -15.58
CA LEU A 332 11.77 -27.04 -14.58
C LEU A 332 11.81 -28.35 -13.79
N ARG A 333 12.00 -28.28 -12.48
CA ARG A 333 11.86 -29.41 -11.54
C ARG A 333 10.51 -29.32 -10.85
N ARG A 334 9.73 -30.40 -10.94
CA ARG A 334 8.41 -30.50 -10.33
C ARG A 334 8.48 -31.15 -8.96
N ILE A 335 7.69 -30.62 -8.05
CA ILE A 335 7.42 -31.19 -6.74
C ILE A 335 5.99 -31.69 -6.74
N TRP A 336 5.80 -32.91 -6.29
CA TRP A 336 4.48 -33.54 -6.23
C TRP A 336 3.85 -33.34 -4.86
N MET A 337 2.53 -33.11 -4.86
CA MET A 337 1.71 -33.03 -3.66
C MET A 337 0.55 -34.01 -3.78
N THR A 338 0.17 -34.62 -2.66
CA THR A 338 -1.10 -35.33 -2.56
C THR A 338 -2.26 -34.33 -2.50
N PRO A 339 -3.49 -34.74 -2.85
CA PRO A 339 -4.66 -33.88 -2.71
C PRO A 339 -4.85 -33.33 -1.28
N GLU A 340 -4.57 -34.15 -0.27
CA GLU A 340 -4.66 -33.76 1.14
C GLU A 340 -3.60 -32.71 1.50
N GLU A 341 -2.37 -32.87 1.01
CA GLU A 341 -1.31 -31.88 1.18
C GLU A 341 -1.63 -30.57 0.47
N GLU A 342 -2.13 -30.62 -0.76
CA GLU A 342 -2.54 -29.42 -1.50
C GLU A 342 -3.70 -28.71 -0.77
N GLN A 343 -4.65 -29.46 -0.23
CA GLN A 343 -5.74 -28.92 0.57
C GLN A 343 -5.23 -28.20 1.83
N GLY A 344 -4.32 -28.81 2.60
CA GLY A 344 -3.80 -28.20 3.83
C GLY A 344 -2.85 -27.02 3.58
N TYR A 345 -1.87 -27.17 2.69
CA TYR A 345 -0.85 -26.16 2.42
C TYR A 345 -1.36 -25.02 1.52
N TYR A 346 -1.90 -25.35 0.35
CA TYR A 346 -2.24 -24.35 -0.67
C TYR A 346 -3.59 -23.72 -0.37
N TYR A 347 -4.64 -24.53 -0.28
CA TYR A 347 -6.00 -24.00 -0.04
C TYR A 347 -6.16 -23.49 1.38
N GLY A 348 -5.75 -24.26 2.40
CA GLY A 348 -5.83 -23.90 3.81
C GLY A 348 -4.86 -22.78 4.20
N PHE A 349 -3.63 -23.12 4.57
CA PHE A 349 -2.73 -22.16 5.21
C PHE A 349 -2.39 -20.96 4.31
N ALA A 350 -2.04 -21.20 3.05
CA ALA A 350 -1.63 -20.12 2.15
C ALA A 350 -2.80 -19.23 1.72
N ASN A 351 -3.93 -19.80 1.29
CA ASN A 351 -5.02 -19.02 0.67
C ASN A 351 -6.19 -18.67 1.62
N GLU A 352 -6.54 -19.49 2.61
CA GLU A 352 -7.52 -19.12 3.65
C GLU A 352 -6.85 -18.43 4.85
N GLY A 353 -5.57 -18.69 5.12
CA GLY A 353 -4.81 -18.06 6.20
C GLY A 353 -4.03 -16.82 5.77
N MET A 354 -2.92 -17.02 5.04
CA MET A 354 -1.93 -15.97 4.75
C MET A 354 -2.46 -14.90 3.78
N TRP A 355 -3.17 -15.30 2.73
CA TRP A 355 -3.70 -14.37 1.73
C TRP A 355 -4.62 -13.29 2.35
N PRO A 356 -5.70 -13.63 3.09
CA PRO A 356 -6.52 -12.63 3.79
C PRO A 356 -5.78 -11.93 4.93
N LEU A 357 -4.83 -12.58 5.61
CA LEU A 357 -4.02 -11.91 6.64
C LEU A 357 -3.24 -10.72 6.07
N CYS A 358 -2.65 -10.92 4.89
CA CYS A 358 -1.81 -9.92 4.23
C CYS A 358 -2.63 -8.91 3.40
N HIS A 359 -3.79 -9.32 2.90
CA HIS A 359 -4.71 -8.43 2.20
C HIS A 359 -5.82 -7.97 3.14
N VAL A 360 -5.70 -6.73 3.66
CA VAL A 360 -6.74 -6.03 4.44
C VAL A 360 -7.97 -5.69 3.57
N ALA A 361 -8.65 -6.72 3.06
CA ALA A 361 -9.80 -6.67 2.16
C ALA A 361 -11.06 -7.28 2.83
N HIS A 362 -11.16 -7.13 4.15
CA HIS A 362 -12.33 -7.51 4.97
C HIS A 362 -12.74 -9.00 4.99
N VAL A 363 -11.87 -9.89 4.52
CA VAL A 363 -12.01 -11.35 4.70
C VAL A 363 -11.18 -11.77 5.91
N ARG A 364 -11.76 -12.58 6.80
CA ARG A 364 -11.06 -13.04 8.02
C ARG A 364 -10.13 -14.20 7.68
N PRO A 365 -8.87 -14.20 8.13
CA PRO A 365 -7.99 -15.33 7.95
C PRO A 365 -8.43 -16.51 8.82
N VAL A 366 -8.28 -17.73 8.29
CA VAL A 366 -8.57 -18.98 8.98
C VAL A 366 -7.26 -19.75 9.19
N PHE A 367 -7.01 -20.17 10.43
CA PHE A 367 -5.80 -20.89 10.81
C PHE A 367 -6.18 -22.21 11.47
N ARG A 368 -5.67 -23.32 10.92
CA ARG A 368 -5.83 -24.68 11.44
C ARG A 368 -4.46 -25.30 11.62
N GLU A 369 -4.27 -26.07 12.70
CA GLU A 369 -2.99 -26.69 13.01
C GLU A 369 -2.57 -27.73 11.95
N SER A 370 -3.53 -28.50 11.41
CA SER A 370 -3.30 -29.42 10.29
C SER A 370 -2.72 -28.72 9.06
N ASP A 371 -3.25 -27.53 8.74
CA ASP A 371 -2.87 -26.76 7.57
C ASP A 371 -1.44 -26.20 7.75
N TRP A 372 -1.09 -25.81 8.97
CA TRP A 372 0.26 -25.39 9.34
C TRP A 372 1.29 -26.53 9.23
N GLU A 373 0.96 -27.73 9.70
CA GLU A 373 1.87 -28.87 9.59
C GLU A 373 2.09 -29.26 8.12
N ALA A 374 1.04 -29.23 7.29
CA ALA A 374 1.16 -29.36 5.84
C ALA A 374 2.05 -28.25 5.26
N TYR A 375 1.86 -27.00 5.68
CA TYR A 375 2.67 -25.87 5.21
C TYR A 375 4.17 -26.02 5.53
N ARG A 376 4.49 -26.47 6.74
CA ARG A 376 5.87 -26.79 7.16
C ARG A 376 6.45 -27.94 6.34
N ALA A 377 5.70 -29.04 6.19
CA ALA A 377 6.15 -30.22 5.46
C ALA A 377 6.45 -29.90 3.99
N ILE A 378 5.58 -29.12 3.34
CA ILE A 378 5.79 -28.68 1.96
C ILE A 378 6.99 -27.73 1.85
N ASN A 379 7.13 -26.75 2.74
CA ASN A 379 8.32 -25.88 2.75
C ASN A 379 9.62 -26.71 2.90
N GLN A 380 9.62 -27.74 3.74
CA GLN A 380 10.77 -28.63 3.89
C GLN A 380 11.06 -29.43 2.61
N ARG A 381 10.03 -29.98 1.95
CA ARG A 381 10.18 -30.71 0.67
C ARG A 381 10.79 -29.85 -0.42
N PHE A 382 10.39 -28.57 -0.50
CA PHE A 382 11.01 -27.61 -1.42
C PHE A 382 12.45 -27.27 -1.03
N ALA A 383 12.77 -27.14 0.27
CA ALA A 383 14.13 -26.93 0.72
C ALA A 383 15.05 -28.10 0.31
N ASP A 384 14.55 -29.33 0.46
CA ASP A 384 15.28 -30.54 0.08
C ASP A 384 15.53 -30.61 -1.43
N ALA A 385 14.56 -30.17 -2.24
CA ALA A 385 14.71 -30.07 -3.68
C ALA A 385 15.77 -29.03 -4.08
N VAL A 386 15.80 -27.85 -3.44
CA VAL A 386 16.84 -26.84 -3.66
C VAL A 386 18.23 -27.41 -3.38
N VAL A 387 18.39 -28.11 -2.26
CA VAL A 387 19.66 -28.74 -1.88
C VAL A 387 20.08 -29.80 -2.90
N ALA A 388 19.14 -30.61 -3.38
CA ALA A 388 19.42 -31.62 -4.40
C ALA A 388 19.73 -31.04 -5.79
N GLU A 389 19.25 -29.83 -6.11
CA GLU A 389 19.60 -29.13 -7.36
C GLU A 389 20.89 -28.31 -7.28
N ALA A 390 21.34 -27.96 -6.07
CA ALA A 390 22.52 -27.14 -5.86
C ALA A 390 23.78 -27.89 -6.33
N LYS A 391 24.48 -27.32 -7.31
CA LYS A 391 25.74 -27.86 -7.87
C LYS A 391 26.99 -27.44 -7.09
N GLY A 392 26.83 -26.55 -6.10
CA GLY A 392 27.91 -25.99 -5.31
C GLY A 392 27.42 -25.53 -3.94
N GLU A 393 28.35 -24.99 -3.15
CA GLU A 393 28.10 -24.60 -1.75
C GLU A 393 27.52 -23.18 -1.61
N ASP A 394 27.58 -22.34 -2.64
CA ASP A 394 27.08 -20.96 -2.66
C ASP A 394 26.12 -20.67 -3.86
N PRO A 395 25.02 -21.43 -4.02
CA PRO A 395 24.02 -21.14 -5.06
C PRO A 395 23.29 -19.82 -4.80
N VAL A 396 22.73 -19.22 -5.85
CA VAL A 396 21.81 -18.09 -5.74
C VAL A 396 20.39 -18.64 -5.82
N VAL A 397 19.62 -18.50 -4.74
CA VAL A 397 18.27 -19.06 -4.64
C VAL A 397 17.25 -17.94 -4.53
N LEU A 398 16.31 -17.88 -5.47
CA LEU A 398 15.24 -16.90 -5.55
C LEU A 398 13.93 -17.54 -5.08
N VAL A 399 13.60 -17.32 -3.81
CA VAL A 399 12.36 -17.81 -3.19
C VAL A 399 11.22 -16.82 -3.46
N GLN A 400 10.14 -17.30 -4.07
CA GLN A 400 9.03 -16.47 -4.48
C GLN A 400 7.79 -16.70 -3.61
N ASP A 401 7.39 -15.62 -2.94
CA ASP A 401 6.07 -15.37 -2.39
C ASP A 401 5.69 -16.10 -1.09
N TYR A 402 4.52 -15.72 -0.56
CA TYR A 402 3.98 -16.12 0.75
C TYR A 402 3.78 -17.61 0.99
N HIS A 403 3.84 -18.43 -0.06
CA HIS A 403 3.77 -19.89 0.07
C HIS A 403 5.02 -20.46 0.75
N PHE A 404 6.13 -19.73 0.73
CA PHE A 404 7.44 -20.21 1.15
C PHE A 404 8.11 -19.36 2.21
N ALA A 405 7.35 -18.94 3.23
CA ALA A 405 7.88 -18.08 4.28
C ALA A 405 8.90 -18.79 5.18
N LEU A 406 8.86 -20.12 5.28
CA LEU A 406 9.80 -20.92 6.10
C LEU A 406 11.02 -21.42 5.33
N LEU A 407 10.86 -21.54 4.01
CA LEU A 407 11.85 -22.08 3.10
C LEU A 407 13.25 -21.42 3.24
N PRO A 408 13.41 -20.10 3.42
CA PRO A 408 14.75 -19.50 3.46
C PRO A 408 15.59 -20.01 4.62
N ALA A 409 15.05 -20.07 5.84
CA ALA A 409 15.75 -20.63 6.99
C ALA A 409 16.05 -22.13 6.83
N MET A 410 15.14 -22.89 6.23
CA MET A 410 15.36 -24.32 5.95
C MET A 410 16.49 -24.56 4.94
N ILE A 411 16.61 -23.71 3.91
CA ILE A 411 17.73 -23.74 2.96
C ILE A 411 19.02 -23.33 3.67
N ARG A 412 19.02 -22.21 4.40
CA ARG A 412 20.19 -21.69 5.12
C ARG A 412 20.81 -22.73 6.05
N ALA A 413 19.98 -23.50 6.76
CA ALA A 413 20.43 -24.56 7.65
C ALA A 413 21.24 -25.67 6.95
N LYS A 414 20.96 -25.94 5.67
CA LYS A 414 21.64 -26.97 4.86
C LYS A 414 22.72 -26.39 3.94
N LEU A 415 22.54 -25.15 3.49
CA LEU A 415 23.45 -24.40 2.62
C LEU A 415 23.79 -23.04 3.25
N PRO A 416 24.67 -22.99 4.27
CA PRO A 416 24.95 -21.76 5.00
C PRO A 416 25.50 -20.62 4.15
N ARG A 417 26.19 -20.92 3.03
CA ARG A 417 26.75 -19.91 2.11
C ARG A 417 25.86 -19.59 0.91
N ALA A 418 24.64 -20.13 0.85
CA ALA A 418 23.71 -19.78 -0.23
C ALA A 418 23.35 -18.29 -0.17
N THR A 419 23.15 -17.65 -1.32
CA THR A 419 22.57 -16.30 -1.31
C THR A 419 21.10 -16.44 -1.61
N ILE A 420 20.29 -16.23 -0.58
CA ILE A 420 18.86 -16.48 -0.61
C ILE A 420 18.15 -15.13 -0.74
N LEU A 421 17.53 -14.94 -1.91
CA LEU A 421 16.74 -13.76 -2.25
C LEU A 421 15.27 -14.15 -2.15
N THR A 422 14.58 -13.65 -1.13
CA THR A 422 13.15 -13.90 -0.98
C THR A 422 12.39 -12.67 -1.41
N PHE A 423 11.45 -12.83 -2.33
CA PHE A 423 10.62 -11.73 -2.79
C PHE A 423 9.15 -11.98 -2.44
N TRP A 424 8.55 -11.03 -1.73
CA TRP A 424 7.17 -11.08 -1.25
C TRP A 424 6.26 -10.29 -2.21
N HIS A 425 5.41 -10.98 -2.98
CA HIS A 425 4.64 -10.38 -4.08
C HIS A 425 3.29 -9.81 -3.65
N ILE A 426 2.80 -10.20 -2.48
CA ILE A 426 1.57 -9.65 -1.92
C ILE A 426 1.90 -8.47 -1.00
N PRO A 427 0.91 -7.69 -0.51
CA PRO A 427 1.17 -6.68 0.50
C PRO A 427 1.73 -7.30 1.80
N TRP A 428 2.50 -6.52 2.56
CA TRP A 428 2.82 -6.86 3.95
C TRP A 428 1.91 -6.05 4.89
N PRO A 429 1.14 -6.71 5.77
CA PRO A 429 0.20 -6.04 6.66
C PRO A 429 0.93 -5.29 7.79
N ASN A 430 0.20 -4.45 8.53
CA ASN A 430 0.76 -3.84 9.74
C ASN A 430 0.98 -4.89 10.86
N PRO A 431 1.79 -4.59 11.89
CA PRO A 431 2.11 -5.55 12.94
C PRO A 431 0.89 -6.06 13.72
N GLU A 432 -0.14 -5.23 13.92
CA GLU A 432 -1.39 -5.63 14.60
C GLU A 432 -2.14 -6.72 13.83
N SER A 433 -2.35 -6.51 12.52
CA SER A 433 -3.01 -7.48 11.65
C SER A 433 -2.18 -8.76 11.53
N PHE A 434 -0.86 -8.65 11.34
CA PHE A 434 0.00 -9.82 11.29
C PHE A 434 -0.01 -10.62 12.60
N GLY A 435 -0.18 -9.94 13.74
CA GLY A 435 -0.28 -10.54 15.07
C GLY A 435 -1.42 -11.55 15.25
N ILE A 436 -2.41 -11.56 14.35
CA ILE A 436 -3.50 -12.55 14.33
C ILE A 436 -2.97 -13.97 14.08
N CYS A 437 -1.87 -14.12 13.32
CA CYS A 437 -1.32 -15.43 12.99
C CYS A 437 -0.71 -16.12 14.24
N PRO A 438 -1.13 -17.37 14.57
CA PRO A 438 -0.56 -18.11 15.70
C PRO A 438 0.94 -18.35 15.57
N TRP A 439 1.41 -18.70 14.36
CA TRP A 439 2.81 -19.05 14.04
C TRP A 439 3.64 -17.89 13.50
N ARG A 440 3.25 -16.65 13.87
CA ARG A 440 3.92 -15.41 13.43
C ARG A 440 5.43 -15.43 13.69
N ARG A 441 5.90 -16.02 14.79
CA ARG A 441 7.33 -16.04 15.15
C ARG A 441 8.10 -16.94 14.21
N GLU A 442 7.58 -18.13 13.94
CA GLU A 442 8.15 -19.14 13.06
C GLU A 442 8.23 -18.61 11.62
N ILE A 443 7.18 -17.92 11.15
CA ILE A 443 7.17 -17.27 9.84
C ILE A 443 8.27 -16.21 9.74
N LEU A 444 8.34 -15.29 10.71
CA LEU A 444 9.35 -14.23 10.69
C LEU A 444 10.78 -14.81 10.76
N GLN A 445 11.00 -15.83 11.60
CA GLN A 445 12.28 -16.55 11.66
C GLN A 445 12.62 -17.23 10.33
N GLY A 446 11.61 -17.83 9.69
CA GLY A 446 11.73 -18.42 8.36
C GLY A 446 12.22 -17.42 7.33
N MET A 447 11.60 -16.24 7.29
CA MET A 447 11.92 -15.17 6.36
C MET A 447 13.29 -14.54 6.64
N LEU A 448 13.70 -14.42 7.91
CA LEU A 448 15.03 -13.92 8.28
C LEU A 448 16.18 -14.89 7.95
N GLY A 449 15.89 -16.10 7.41
CA GLY A 449 16.92 -16.93 6.78
C GLY A 449 17.44 -16.39 5.45
N SER A 450 16.75 -15.40 4.88
CA SER A 450 17.12 -14.76 3.62
C SER A 450 18.32 -13.81 3.77
N THR A 451 19.15 -13.75 2.74
CA THR A 451 20.17 -12.70 2.61
C THR A 451 19.52 -11.36 2.27
N ILE A 452 18.54 -11.38 1.35
CA ILE A 452 17.75 -10.20 0.98
C ILE A 452 16.26 -10.56 1.01
N LEU A 453 15.47 -9.73 1.69
CA LEU A 453 14.02 -9.73 1.65
C LEU A 453 13.52 -8.53 0.83
N GLY A 454 12.96 -8.84 -0.34
CA GLY A 454 12.40 -7.87 -1.26
C GLY A 454 10.89 -7.72 -1.11
N PHE A 455 10.42 -6.48 -1.13
CA PHE A 455 8.99 -6.14 -1.22
C PHE A 455 8.72 -5.17 -2.37
N HIS A 456 7.47 -5.02 -2.78
CA HIS A 456 7.12 -4.05 -3.83
C HIS A 456 7.30 -2.58 -3.43
N THR A 457 6.97 -2.23 -2.18
CA THR A 457 6.92 -0.84 -1.74
C THR A 457 7.71 -0.64 -0.46
N ARG A 458 8.25 0.57 -0.27
CA ARG A 458 8.91 0.96 1.00
C ARG A 458 7.97 0.86 2.20
N PHE A 459 6.67 1.04 1.97
CA PHE A 459 5.65 0.88 3.02
C PHE A 459 5.61 -0.56 3.53
N HIS A 460 5.65 -1.55 2.63
CA HIS A 460 5.71 -2.96 3.02
C HIS A 460 7.02 -3.30 3.74
N CYS A 461 8.17 -2.77 3.29
CA CYS A 461 9.46 -2.92 3.98
C CYS A 461 9.39 -2.40 5.43
N LYS A 462 8.84 -1.20 5.61
CA LYS A 462 8.68 -0.59 6.92
C LYS A 462 7.78 -1.43 7.83
N ASN A 463 6.61 -1.83 7.35
CA ASN A 463 5.70 -2.66 8.12
C ASN A 463 6.35 -4.00 8.52
N PHE A 464 7.15 -4.61 7.64
CA PHE A 464 7.88 -5.83 7.94
C PHE A 464 8.88 -5.63 9.07
N MET A 465 9.72 -4.57 8.99
CA MET A 465 10.68 -4.25 10.06
C MET A 465 9.97 -3.99 11.39
N GLU A 466 8.86 -3.23 11.40
CA GLU A 466 8.06 -3.01 12.61
C GLU A 466 7.42 -4.29 13.14
N THR A 467 7.06 -5.22 12.25
CA THR A 467 6.51 -6.53 12.64
C THR A 467 7.60 -7.38 13.30
N VAL A 468 8.82 -7.37 12.76
CA VAL A 468 9.97 -8.05 13.38
C VAL A 468 10.29 -7.45 14.74
N ASP A 469 10.40 -6.12 14.85
CA ASP A 469 10.69 -5.40 16.10
C ASP A 469 9.71 -5.78 17.22
N ARG A 470 8.43 -5.92 16.85
CA ARG A 470 7.36 -6.23 17.80
C ARG A 470 7.36 -7.68 18.31
N PHE A 471 7.73 -8.64 17.45
CA PHE A 471 7.49 -10.06 17.74
C PHE A 471 8.76 -10.90 17.92
N LEU A 472 9.93 -10.38 17.53
CA LEU A 472 11.21 -11.05 17.65
C LEU A 472 12.24 -10.13 18.34
N GLU A 473 13.13 -10.75 19.13
CA GLU A 473 14.30 -10.09 19.67
C GLU A 473 15.40 -10.03 18.59
N ALA A 474 15.21 -9.16 17.60
CA ALA A 474 16.17 -8.92 16.53
C ALA A 474 16.74 -7.51 16.62
N ARG A 475 17.99 -7.32 16.17
CA ARG A 475 18.58 -5.98 16.09
C ARG A 475 18.27 -5.38 14.73
N ILE A 476 17.57 -4.26 14.70
CA ILE A 476 17.20 -3.57 13.46
C ILE A 476 18.04 -2.31 13.31
N GLU A 477 18.76 -2.20 12.20
CA GLU A 477 19.48 -0.99 11.81
C GLU A 477 18.71 -0.26 10.70
N GLN A 478 17.92 0.73 11.13
CA GLN A 478 16.99 1.45 10.26
C GLN A 478 17.68 2.20 9.10
N GLU A 479 18.90 2.73 9.32
CA GLU A 479 19.63 3.50 8.30
C GLU A 479 20.01 2.65 7.09
N HIS A 480 20.39 1.40 7.31
CA HIS A 480 20.77 0.46 6.24
C HIS A 480 19.66 -0.54 5.91
N SER A 481 18.50 -0.46 6.59
CA SER A 481 17.39 -1.40 6.44
C SER A 481 17.82 -2.86 6.62
N THR A 482 18.71 -3.11 7.57
CA THR A 482 19.23 -4.45 7.89
C THR A 482 18.66 -4.96 9.21
N ILE A 483 18.39 -6.26 9.27
CA ILE A 483 17.94 -6.96 10.47
C ILE A 483 18.96 -8.03 10.80
N SER A 484 19.54 -7.99 12.00
CA SER A 484 20.42 -9.03 12.51
C SER A 484 19.65 -9.95 13.47
N TYR A 485 19.65 -11.25 13.18
CA TYR A 485 18.99 -12.27 13.99
C TYR A 485 19.85 -13.54 14.05
N ARG A 486 20.25 -13.96 15.26
CA ARG A 486 21.07 -15.17 15.51
C ARG A 486 22.31 -15.28 14.60
N ASP A 487 23.08 -14.20 14.55
CA ASP A 487 24.32 -14.01 13.76
C ASP A 487 24.15 -13.84 12.24
N ASP A 488 22.94 -14.04 11.71
CA ASP A 488 22.63 -13.75 10.31
C ASP A 488 22.13 -12.29 10.13
N GLU A 489 22.54 -11.66 9.04
CA GLU A 489 22.06 -10.34 8.62
C GLU A 489 21.17 -10.47 7.37
N THR A 490 19.99 -9.87 7.43
CA THR A 490 19.04 -9.79 6.30
C THR A 490 18.85 -8.34 5.88
N LEU A 491 19.10 -8.04 4.60
CA LEU A 491 18.76 -6.75 4.00
C LEU A 491 17.29 -6.72 3.60
N VAL A 492 16.55 -5.70 4.01
CA VAL A 492 15.15 -5.47 3.63
C VAL A 492 15.07 -4.30 2.65
N GLU A 493 14.58 -4.52 1.43
CA GLU A 493 14.56 -3.48 0.40
C GLU A 493 13.33 -3.56 -0.52
N SER A 494 12.99 -2.43 -1.13
CA SER A 494 11.91 -2.25 -2.07
C SER A 494 12.37 -2.44 -3.52
N TYR A 495 11.81 -3.45 -4.18
CA TYR A 495 11.95 -3.70 -5.62
C TYR A 495 10.56 -3.80 -6.25
N PRO A 496 10.02 -2.70 -6.81
CA PRO A 496 8.73 -2.74 -7.50
C PRO A 496 8.85 -3.64 -8.73
N ILE A 497 8.02 -4.69 -8.78
CA ILE A 497 8.01 -5.60 -9.92
C ILE A 497 7.30 -4.95 -11.10
N SER A 498 7.63 -5.40 -12.30
CA SER A 498 7.04 -4.89 -13.52
C SER A 498 6.96 -5.99 -14.56
N ILE A 499 6.55 -5.63 -15.77
CA ILE A 499 6.46 -6.54 -16.91
C ILE A 499 7.72 -6.47 -17.76
N ALA A 500 7.93 -7.48 -18.61
CA ALA A 500 8.85 -7.35 -19.72
C ALA A 500 8.27 -6.30 -20.69
N TRP A 501 9.09 -5.30 -21.04
CA TRP A 501 8.69 -4.36 -22.07
C TRP A 501 8.63 -5.09 -23.42
N PRO A 502 7.54 -4.95 -24.19
CA PRO A 502 7.39 -5.62 -25.48
C PRO A 502 8.51 -5.18 -26.43
N SER A 503 9.10 -6.15 -27.13
CA SER A 503 10.09 -5.86 -28.17
C SER A 503 9.43 -5.17 -29.37
N GLU A 504 10.26 -4.54 -30.21
CA GLU A 504 9.79 -3.90 -31.43
C GLU A 504 9.13 -4.92 -32.38
N ALA A 505 9.68 -6.13 -32.47
CA ALA A 505 9.12 -7.20 -33.28
C ALA A 505 7.73 -7.67 -32.78
N GLU A 506 7.55 -7.80 -31.45
CA GLU A 506 6.24 -8.13 -30.86
C GLU A 506 5.22 -7.02 -31.14
N THR A 507 5.63 -5.76 -30.95
CA THR A 507 4.75 -4.60 -31.18
C THR A 507 4.32 -4.50 -32.65
N GLN A 508 5.25 -4.72 -33.59
CA GLN A 508 4.97 -4.73 -35.03
C GLN A 508 4.07 -5.89 -35.47
N ALA A 509 4.08 -7.01 -34.75
CA ALA A 509 3.22 -8.16 -35.03
C ALA A 509 1.77 -7.97 -34.54
N TRP A 510 1.52 -7.01 -33.63
CA TRP A 510 0.18 -6.76 -33.13
C TRP A 510 -0.73 -6.15 -34.20
N PRO A 511 -2.00 -6.55 -34.28
CA PRO A 511 -2.98 -5.84 -35.08
C PRO A 511 -3.09 -4.38 -34.61
N SER A 512 -3.42 -3.47 -35.54
CA SER A 512 -3.65 -2.06 -35.19
C SER A 512 -4.74 -1.93 -34.13
N VAL A 513 -4.67 -0.89 -33.29
CA VAL A 513 -5.67 -0.58 -32.27
C VAL A 513 -7.08 -0.52 -32.87
N GLU A 514 -7.23 0.08 -34.05
CA GLU A 514 -8.52 0.15 -34.75
C GLU A 514 -9.03 -1.23 -35.17
N THR A 515 -8.15 -2.10 -35.68
CA THR A 515 -8.51 -3.48 -36.03
C THR A 515 -8.93 -4.29 -34.80
N CYS A 516 -8.20 -4.18 -33.68
CA CYS A 516 -8.57 -4.81 -32.42
C CYS A 516 -9.94 -4.31 -31.94
N ARG A 517 -10.16 -3.00 -31.98
CA ARG A 517 -11.43 -2.38 -31.59
C ARG A 517 -12.59 -2.88 -32.44
N GLN A 518 -12.44 -2.88 -33.76
CA GLN A 518 -13.45 -3.38 -34.69
C GLN A 518 -13.81 -4.85 -34.38
N ARG A 519 -12.81 -5.73 -34.24
CA ARG A 519 -13.03 -7.15 -33.93
C ARG A 519 -13.76 -7.36 -32.60
N VAL A 520 -13.36 -6.64 -31.56
CA VAL A 520 -14.00 -6.72 -30.24
C VAL A 520 -15.44 -6.20 -30.30
N PHE A 521 -15.67 -5.11 -31.03
CA PHE A 521 -17.01 -4.52 -31.17
C PHE A 521 -17.93 -5.45 -31.96
N GLU A 522 -17.46 -6.03 -33.06
CA GLU A 522 -18.20 -7.05 -33.82
C GLU A 522 -18.51 -8.29 -32.96
N ARG A 523 -17.50 -8.81 -32.24
CA ARG A 523 -17.65 -9.99 -31.37
C ARG A 523 -18.65 -9.79 -30.24
N LEU A 524 -18.74 -8.56 -29.70
CA LEU A 524 -19.63 -8.21 -28.59
C LEU A 524 -20.93 -7.53 -29.05
N GLY A 525 -21.13 -7.28 -30.35
CA GLY A 525 -22.30 -6.61 -30.89
C GLY A 525 -22.41 -5.12 -30.53
N LEU A 526 -21.28 -4.42 -30.37
CA LEU A 526 -21.23 -3.04 -29.91
C LEU A 526 -21.38 -2.03 -31.06
N ARG A 527 -21.98 -0.89 -30.78
CA ARG A 527 -22.10 0.22 -31.75
C ARG A 527 -20.76 0.95 -31.89
N PRO A 528 -20.42 1.51 -33.07
CA PRO A 528 -19.16 2.22 -33.27
C PRO A 528 -18.92 3.42 -32.34
N ASP A 529 -19.97 4.07 -31.84
CA ASP A 529 -19.88 5.22 -30.94
C ASP A 529 -19.77 4.84 -29.44
N THR A 530 -19.58 3.55 -29.14
CA THR A 530 -19.51 3.02 -27.78
C THR A 530 -18.16 3.30 -27.12
N CYS A 531 -18.18 3.90 -25.93
CA CYS A 531 -17.04 3.99 -25.04
C CYS A 531 -16.85 2.66 -24.29
N LEU A 532 -15.84 1.91 -24.70
CA LEU A 532 -15.47 0.62 -24.11
C LEU A 532 -14.50 0.79 -22.92
N ALA A 533 -14.87 0.31 -21.75
CA ALA A 533 -14.00 0.17 -20.58
C ALA A 533 -13.69 -1.30 -20.32
N VAL A 534 -12.47 -1.61 -19.86
CA VAL A 534 -12.05 -2.99 -19.55
C VAL A 534 -11.50 -3.12 -18.14
N GLY A 535 -11.90 -4.18 -17.45
CA GLY A 535 -11.28 -4.66 -16.21
C GLY A 535 -10.82 -6.10 -16.41
N VAL A 536 -9.58 -6.42 -16.05
CA VAL A 536 -9.01 -7.76 -16.20
C VAL A 536 -8.47 -8.22 -14.86
N ASP A 537 -9.09 -9.23 -14.28
CA ASP A 537 -8.73 -9.72 -12.97
C ASP A 537 -8.97 -11.24 -12.84
N ARG A 538 -8.44 -11.82 -11.77
CA ARG A 538 -8.90 -13.12 -11.29
C ARG A 538 -10.18 -12.90 -10.47
N PHE A 539 -11.02 -13.92 -10.36
CA PHE A 539 -12.14 -13.90 -9.40
C PHE A 539 -11.62 -13.94 -7.96
N ASP A 540 -11.14 -12.80 -7.47
CA ASP A 540 -10.54 -12.65 -6.16
C ASP A 540 -11.09 -11.39 -5.49
N TYR A 541 -11.48 -11.52 -4.22
CA TYR A 541 -12.11 -10.45 -3.45
C TYR A 541 -11.20 -9.22 -3.26
N THR A 542 -9.89 -9.38 -3.41
CA THR A 542 -8.93 -8.27 -3.33
C THR A 542 -9.01 -7.30 -4.52
N LYS A 543 -9.63 -7.70 -5.64
CA LYS A 543 -9.58 -6.96 -6.92
C LYS A 543 -10.64 -5.87 -7.07
N GLY A 544 -11.52 -5.73 -6.08
CA GLY A 544 -12.53 -4.68 -6.05
C GLY A 544 -13.49 -4.71 -7.23
N ILE A 545 -13.82 -5.92 -7.73
CA ILE A 545 -14.70 -6.11 -8.89
C ILE A 545 -16.12 -5.64 -8.57
N LEU A 546 -16.62 -5.91 -7.35
CA LEU A 546 -17.96 -5.47 -6.93
C LEU A 546 -18.03 -3.95 -6.86
N GLU A 547 -17.04 -3.31 -6.27
CA GLU A 547 -16.92 -1.85 -6.17
C GLU A 547 -16.87 -1.22 -7.56
N ARG A 548 -16.16 -1.84 -8.50
CA ARG A 548 -16.11 -1.44 -9.90
C ARG A 548 -17.49 -1.51 -10.58
N LEU A 549 -18.22 -2.61 -10.39
CA LEU A 549 -19.56 -2.76 -10.93
C LEU A 549 -20.52 -1.72 -10.33
N HIS A 550 -20.41 -1.44 -9.04
CA HIS A 550 -21.17 -0.35 -8.41
C HIS A 550 -20.79 1.03 -8.95
N ALA A 551 -19.52 1.28 -9.28
CA ALA A 551 -19.11 2.52 -9.92
C ALA A 551 -19.66 2.65 -11.35
N VAL A 552 -19.74 1.54 -12.10
CA VAL A 552 -20.41 1.51 -13.42
C VAL A 552 -21.90 1.80 -13.29
N GLU A 553 -22.59 1.13 -12.36
CA GLU A 553 -23.99 1.42 -12.06
C GLU A 553 -24.17 2.91 -11.71
N ARG A 554 -23.30 3.44 -10.85
CA ARG A 554 -23.39 4.82 -10.42
C ARG A 554 -23.10 5.84 -11.53
N LEU A 555 -22.17 5.53 -12.44
CA LEU A 555 -21.93 6.31 -13.64
C LEU A 555 -23.22 6.44 -14.47
N LEU A 556 -23.92 5.33 -14.70
CA LEU A 556 -25.13 5.30 -15.52
C LEU A 556 -26.30 6.03 -14.86
N GLU A 557 -26.39 6.01 -13.52
CA GLU A 557 -27.36 6.81 -12.77
C GLU A 557 -27.08 8.32 -12.83
N LYS A 558 -25.83 8.70 -12.57
CA LYS A 558 -25.41 10.11 -12.45
C LYS A 558 -25.31 10.79 -13.81
N HIS A 559 -24.97 10.02 -14.84
CA HIS A 559 -24.76 10.48 -16.20
C HIS A 559 -25.53 9.61 -17.21
N PRO A 560 -26.87 9.75 -17.27
CA PRO A 560 -27.73 8.93 -18.15
C PRO A 560 -27.38 9.01 -19.64
N GLN A 561 -26.63 10.04 -20.07
CA GLN A 561 -26.15 10.16 -21.45
C GLN A 561 -25.22 9.02 -21.89
N TRP A 562 -24.66 8.25 -20.94
CA TRP A 562 -23.83 7.08 -21.21
C TRP A 562 -24.63 5.80 -21.40
N ILE A 563 -25.93 5.78 -21.07
CA ILE A 563 -26.78 4.62 -21.33
C ILE A 563 -26.85 4.37 -22.85
N GLY A 564 -26.51 3.16 -23.26
CA GLY A 564 -26.38 2.76 -24.67
C GLY A 564 -25.05 3.14 -25.32
N ARG A 565 -24.26 4.02 -24.70
CA ARG A 565 -23.00 4.57 -25.25
C ARG A 565 -21.76 4.19 -24.44
N PHE A 566 -21.91 3.55 -23.29
CA PHE A 566 -20.82 3.03 -22.47
C PHE A 566 -21.00 1.53 -22.27
N VAL A 567 -19.92 0.78 -22.36
CA VAL A 567 -19.88 -0.65 -22.08
C VAL A 567 -18.66 -0.98 -21.25
N PHE A 568 -18.86 -1.76 -20.20
CA PHE A 568 -17.81 -2.29 -19.36
C PHE A 568 -17.63 -3.79 -19.60
N VAL A 569 -16.43 -4.20 -20.02
CA VAL A 569 -16.04 -5.61 -20.17
C VAL A 569 -15.20 -6.01 -18.96
N GLN A 570 -15.71 -6.95 -18.17
CA GLN A 570 -14.96 -7.57 -17.07
C GLN A 570 -14.48 -8.95 -17.50
N VAL A 571 -13.17 -9.10 -17.69
CA VAL A 571 -12.53 -10.41 -17.79
C VAL A 571 -12.25 -10.91 -16.37
N ALA A 572 -12.77 -12.08 -16.03
CA ALA A 572 -12.63 -12.68 -14.72
C ALA A 572 -12.24 -14.15 -14.83
N ALA A 573 -10.96 -14.45 -14.65
CA ALA A 573 -10.49 -15.83 -14.70
C ALA A 573 -10.88 -16.60 -13.41
N PRO A 574 -11.54 -17.78 -13.53
CA PRO A 574 -11.82 -18.64 -12.37
C PRO A 574 -10.56 -19.00 -11.60
N THR A 575 -10.62 -18.92 -10.28
CA THR A 575 -9.49 -19.27 -9.40
C THR A 575 -10.02 -19.79 -8.08
N ARG A 576 -9.33 -20.76 -7.47
CA ARG A 576 -9.59 -21.28 -6.11
C ARG A 576 -11.07 -21.61 -5.86
N SER A 577 -11.76 -22.17 -6.86
CA SER A 577 -13.21 -22.42 -6.83
C SER A 577 -13.64 -23.47 -5.79
N SER A 578 -12.71 -24.20 -5.19
CA SER A 578 -12.99 -25.09 -4.05
C SER A 578 -13.36 -24.32 -2.78
N LEU A 579 -12.88 -23.08 -2.63
CA LEU A 579 -13.10 -22.25 -1.44
C LEU A 579 -14.52 -21.63 -1.46
N GLU A 580 -15.19 -21.64 -0.32
CA GLU A 580 -16.57 -21.15 -0.19
C GLU A 580 -16.68 -19.64 -0.43
N GLU A 581 -15.76 -18.85 0.11
CA GLU A 581 -15.72 -17.39 -0.03
C GLU A 581 -15.56 -16.97 -1.50
N TYR A 582 -14.76 -17.73 -2.27
CA TYR A 582 -14.54 -17.48 -3.69
C TYR A 582 -15.79 -17.80 -4.51
N ARG A 583 -16.48 -18.90 -4.23
CA ARG A 583 -17.77 -19.25 -4.86
C ARG A 583 -18.85 -18.21 -4.55
N ALA A 584 -19.01 -17.85 -3.27
CA ALA A 584 -19.96 -16.83 -2.85
C ALA A 584 -19.65 -15.44 -3.44
N PHE A 585 -18.37 -15.11 -3.64
CA PHE A 585 -17.95 -13.89 -4.33
C PHE A 585 -18.31 -13.91 -5.83
N GLN A 586 -18.06 -15.02 -6.52
CA GLN A 586 -18.44 -15.20 -7.92
C GLN A 586 -19.96 -15.05 -8.11
N GLU A 587 -20.76 -15.72 -7.29
CA GLU A 587 -22.23 -15.61 -7.34
C GLU A 587 -22.73 -14.19 -7.10
N ARG A 588 -22.07 -13.43 -6.21
CA ARG A 588 -22.39 -12.01 -6.00
C ARG A 588 -22.08 -11.16 -7.25
N ILE A 589 -20.95 -11.39 -7.90
CA ILE A 589 -20.58 -10.69 -9.14
C ILE A 589 -21.59 -10.97 -10.25
N HIS A 590 -21.99 -12.22 -10.44
CA HIS A 590 -23.03 -12.59 -11.43
C HIS A 590 -24.34 -11.85 -11.13
N ARG A 591 -24.84 -11.93 -9.88
CA ARG A 591 -26.08 -11.26 -9.48
C ARG A 591 -26.05 -9.74 -9.70
N VAL A 592 -24.94 -9.07 -9.36
CA VAL A 592 -24.81 -7.62 -9.56
C VAL A 592 -24.73 -7.28 -11.05
N THR A 593 -23.98 -8.05 -11.84
CA THR A 593 -23.92 -7.91 -13.30
C THR A 593 -25.31 -8.02 -13.92
N ASP A 594 -26.05 -9.07 -13.58
CA ASP A 594 -27.40 -9.32 -14.10
C ASP A 594 -28.37 -8.20 -13.72
N ARG A 595 -28.30 -7.73 -12.47
CA ARG A 595 -29.11 -6.60 -11.99
C ARG A 595 -28.82 -5.32 -12.80
N ILE A 596 -27.55 -4.98 -13.02
CA ILE A 596 -27.16 -3.78 -13.79
C ILE A 596 -27.64 -3.92 -15.24
N ASN A 597 -27.43 -5.08 -15.86
CA ASN A 597 -27.85 -5.33 -17.23
C ASN A 597 -29.38 -5.31 -17.37
N GLN A 598 -30.13 -5.84 -16.41
CA GLN A 598 -31.60 -5.76 -16.42
C GLN A 598 -32.11 -4.33 -16.27
N ARG A 599 -31.41 -3.50 -15.48
CA ARG A 599 -31.85 -2.13 -15.16
C ARG A 599 -31.55 -1.12 -16.26
N PHE A 600 -30.37 -1.22 -16.90
CA PHE A 600 -29.90 -0.23 -17.88
C PHE A 600 -29.73 -0.79 -19.29
N GLY A 601 -29.80 -2.11 -19.47
CA GLY A 601 -29.69 -2.77 -20.76
C GLY A 601 -31.02 -2.82 -21.53
N THR A 602 -30.91 -3.27 -22.77
CA THR A 602 -32.02 -3.59 -23.68
C THR A 602 -31.70 -4.92 -24.38
N ASP A 603 -32.61 -5.41 -25.24
CA ASP A 603 -32.37 -6.65 -26.00
C ASP A 603 -31.12 -6.58 -26.91
N THR A 604 -30.67 -5.38 -27.26
CA THR A 604 -29.54 -5.13 -28.18
C THR A 604 -28.34 -4.46 -27.50
N TYR A 605 -28.42 -4.18 -26.20
CA TYR A 605 -27.38 -3.47 -25.46
C TYR A 605 -27.27 -3.97 -24.03
N GLN A 606 -26.07 -4.35 -23.61
CA GLN A 606 -25.76 -4.63 -22.21
C GLN A 606 -24.65 -3.71 -21.73
N PRO A 607 -24.84 -2.96 -20.62
CA PRO A 607 -23.79 -2.10 -20.08
C PRO A 607 -22.59 -2.87 -19.53
N VAL A 608 -22.76 -4.14 -19.12
CA VAL A 608 -21.69 -4.97 -18.55
C VAL A 608 -21.62 -6.32 -19.24
N HIS A 609 -20.45 -6.65 -19.81
CA HIS A 609 -20.14 -7.99 -20.32
C HIS A 609 -19.15 -8.68 -19.38
N LEU A 610 -19.59 -9.73 -18.70
CA LEU A 610 -18.75 -10.54 -17.82
C LEU A 610 -18.20 -11.75 -18.58
N LEU A 611 -16.90 -11.73 -18.89
CA LEU A 611 -16.17 -12.83 -19.52
C LEU A 611 -15.52 -13.70 -18.43
N ALA A 612 -16.32 -14.62 -17.89
CA ALA A 612 -15.97 -15.50 -16.76
C ALA A 612 -15.13 -16.74 -17.16
N SER A 613 -14.12 -16.54 -18.02
CA SER A 613 -13.26 -17.61 -18.55
C SER A 613 -11.78 -17.23 -18.49
N HIS A 614 -10.91 -18.23 -18.60
CA HIS A 614 -9.48 -17.96 -18.82
C HIS A 614 -9.29 -17.40 -20.24
N HIS A 615 -8.51 -16.32 -20.35
CA HIS A 615 -8.08 -15.74 -21.62
C HIS A 615 -6.56 -15.73 -21.67
N GLU A 616 -6.03 -16.23 -22.78
CA GLU A 616 -4.60 -16.18 -23.08
C GLU A 616 -4.13 -14.73 -23.28
N HIS A 617 -2.82 -14.53 -23.19
CA HIS A 617 -2.20 -13.19 -23.26
C HIS A 617 -2.63 -12.39 -24.49
N ASP A 618 -2.66 -13.01 -25.67
CA ASP A 618 -3.02 -12.34 -26.93
C ASP A 618 -4.47 -11.83 -26.93
N ALA A 619 -5.39 -12.60 -26.34
CA ALA A 619 -6.79 -12.22 -26.24
C ALA A 619 -6.99 -11.05 -25.27
N VAL A 620 -6.22 -11.03 -24.18
CA VAL A 620 -6.20 -9.90 -23.22
C VAL A 620 -5.59 -8.65 -23.87
N ASN A 621 -4.50 -8.80 -24.62
CA ASN A 621 -3.88 -7.70 -25.36
C ASN A 621 -4.84 -7.09 -26.40
N GLU A 622 -5.58 -7.92 -27.13
CA GLU A 622 -6.63 -7.45 -28.06
C GLU A 622 -7.69 -6.59 -27.33
N LEU A 623 -8.12 -6.99 -26.14
CA LEU A 623 -9.07 -6.23 -25.32
C LEU A 623 -8.47 -4.91 -24.82
N PHE A 624 -7.21 -4.89 -24.37
CA PHE A 624 -6.54 -3.66 -23.96
C PHE A 624 -6.44 -2.65 -25.10
N ARG A 625 -6.07 -3.11 -26.30
CA ARG A 625 -5.99 -2.28 -27.50
C ARG A 625 -7.36 -1.77 -27.94
N ALA A 626 -8.40 -2.59 -27.81
CA ALA A 626 -9.77 -2.16 -28.15
C ALA A 626 -10.36 -1.12 -27.18
N ALA A 627 -10.02 -1.20 -25.89
CA ALA A 627 -10.64 -0.40 -24.84
C ALA A 627 -10.27 1.09 -24.92
N HIS A 628 -11.18 1.98 -24.53
CA HIS A 628 -10.92 3.41 -24.32
C HIS A 628 -10.36 3.68 -22.92
N MET A 629 -10.61 2.80 -21.96
CA MET A 629 -10.04 2.90 -20.63
C MET A 629 -9.85 1.54 -19.97
N CYS A 630 -8.86 1.43 -19.10
CA CYS A 630 -8.63 0.29 -18.23
C CYS A 630 -8.92 0.68 -16.78
N VAL A 631 -9.68 -0.17 -16.08
CA VAL A 631 -10.19 0.11 -14.74
C VAL A 631 -9.62 -0.91 -13.76
N VAL A 632 -8.65 -0.48 -12.96
CA VAL A 632 -7.94 -1.31 -11.98
C VAL A 632 -8.25 -0.80 -10.57
N THR A 633 -9.24 -1.41 -9.93
CA THR A 633 -9.83 -0.94 -8.65
C THR A 633 -9.53 -1.85 -7.46
N SER A 634 -8.36 -2.51 -7.43
CA SER A 634 -8.00 -3.40 -6.33
C SER A 634 -8.17 -2.74 -4.96
N LEU A 635 -8.83 -3.44 -4.03
CA LEU A 635 -9.01 -3.01 -2.64
C LEU A 635 -7.69 -3.02 -1.87
N HIS A 636 -6.81 -3.96 -2.20
CA HIS A 636 -5.44 -4.03 -1.73
C HIS A 636 -4.63 -4.92 -2.68
N ASP A 637 -3.52 -4.44 -3.23
CA ASP A 637 -2.72 -5.18 -4.20
C ASP A 637 -1.23 -4.89 -4.01
N GLY A 638 -0.40 -5.93 -4.07
CA GLY A 638 1.05 -5.79 -3.89
C GLY A 638 1.65 -4.84 -4.93
N MET A 639 1.23 -4.98 -6.19
CA MET A 639 1.65 -4.12 -7.31
C MET A 639 0.49 -3.90 -8.30
N ASN A 640 -0.09 -4.98 -8.83
CA ASN A 640 -0.93 -5.03 -10.03
C ASN A 640 -0.14 -4.84 -11.34
N LEU A 641 -0.08 -5.90 -12.16
CA LEU A 641 0.61 -5.88 -13.46
C LEU A 641 -0.32 -5.58 -14.64
N VAL A 642 -1.63 -5.79 -14.48
CA VAL A 642 -2.64 -5.53 -15.52
C VAL A 642 -2.61 -4.07 -15.97
N CYS A 643 -2.43 -3.13 -15.03
CA CYS A 643 -2.28 -1.72 -15.38
C CYS A 643 -1.03 -1.45 -16.23
N LYS A 644 0.08 -2.16 -15.98
CA LYS A 644 1.34 -2.02 -16.73
C LYS A 644 1.22 -2.68 -18.11
N GLU A 645 0.54 -3.81 -18.21
CA GLU A 645 0.23 -4.50 -19.47
C GLU A 645 -0.65 -3.63 -20.38
N PHE A 646 -1.70 -3.01 -19.82
CA PHE A 646 -2.53 -2.05 -20.57
C PHE A 646 -1.70 -0.89 -21.12
N VAL A 647 -0.85 -0.27 -20.31
CA VAL A 647 0.01 0.84 -20.74
C VAL A 647 1.00 0.41 -21.83
N ALA A 648 1.60 -0.77 -21.71
CA ALA A 648 2.49 -1.30 -22.74
C ALA A 648 1.75 -1.59 -24.06
N ALA A 649 0.52 -2.10 -23.99
CA ALA A 649 -0.31 -2.43 -25.14
C ALA A 649 -0.80 -1.21 -25.95
N ARG A 650 -0.78 0.00 -25.38
CA ARG A 650 -1.22 1.25 -26.04
C ARG A 650 -0.09 2.00 -26.73
N ASP A 651 0.44 1.41 -27.80
CA ASP A 651 1.45 2.01 -28.66
C ASP A 651 0.96 3.25 -29.45
N ASP A 652 -0.36 3.42 -29.54
CA ASP A 652 -1.02 4.63 -30.05
C ASP A 652 -1.05 5.79 -29.05
N GLU A 653 -0.52 5.58 -27.84
CA GLU A 653 -0.50 6.54 -26.73
C GLU A 653 -1.90 7.03 -26.31
N GLN A 654 -2.97 6.32 -26.66
CA GLN A 654 -4.33 6.70 -26.27
C GLN A 654 -4.89 5.80 -25.18
N GLY A 655 -6.07 6.16 -24.68
CA GLY A 655 -6.76 5.46 -23.62
C GLY A 655 -6.39 5.95 -22.23
N VAL A 656 -7.27 5.67 -21.27
CA VAL A 656 -7.14 6.18 -19.90
C VAL A 656 -7.00 5.04 -18.91
N LEU A 657 -6.01 5.11 -18.03
CA LEU A 657 -5.87 4.20 -16.90
C LEU A 657 -6.54 4.80 -15.66
N ILE A 658 -7.51 4.09 -15.08
CA ILE A 658 -8.06 4.35 -13.75
C ILE A 658 -7.44 3.35 -12.79
N LEU A 659 -6.81 3.82 -11.72
CA LEU A 659 -5.97 3.00 -10.85
C LEU A 659 -6.27 3.24 -9.37
N SER A 660 -6.47 2.17 -8.62
CA SER A 660 -6.65 2.22 -7.18
C SER A 660 -5.38 2.72 -6.48
N ARG A 661 -5.55 3.65 -5.54
CA ARG A 661 -4.47 4.09 -4.64
C ARG A 661 -3.93 2.97 -3.74
N PHE A 662 -4.64 1.84 -3.61
CA PHE A 662 -4.24 0.68 -2.81
C PHE A 662 -3.52 -0.41 -3.62
N ALA A 663 -3.26 -0.16 -4.92
CA ALA A 663 -2.35 -0.98 -5.70
C ALA A 663 -0.93 -0.40 -5.63
N GLY A 664 0.08 -1.25 -5.44
CA GLY A 664 1.49 -0.80 -5.41
C GLY A 664 1.89 0.01 -6.65
N ALA A 665 1.32 -0.28 -7.82
CA ALA A 665 1.58 0.44 -9.07
C ALA A 665 1.22 1.92 -9.01
N ALA A 666 0.27 2.33 -8.15
CA ALA A 666 -0.11 3.74 -7.99
C ALA A 666 1.04 4.62 -7.48
N ARG A 667 2.09 4.02 -6.90
CA ARG A 667 3.30 4.74 -6.48
C ARG A 667 4.22 5.10 -7.65
N GLU A 668 4.14 4.36 -8.75
CA GLU A 668 4.95 4.57 -9.95
C GLU A 668 4.15 5.27 -11.06
N MET A 669 2.82 5.25 -11.01
CA MET A 669 1.94 5.66 -12.11
C MET A 669 0.99 6.81 -11.72
N PRO A 670 1.48 7.97 -11.23
CA PRO A 670 0.63 9.08 -10.75
C PRO A 670 -0.18 9.76 -11.87
N GLU A 671 0.19 9.58 -13.14
CA GLU A 671 -0.53 10.11 -14.30
C GLU A 671 -1.82 9.34 -14.62
N ALA A 672 -2.03 8.17 -14.01
CA ALA A 672 -3.32 7.50 -14.00
C ALA A 672 -4.37 8.35 -13.25
N LEU A 673 -5.65 8.09 -13.51
CA LEU A 673 -6.72 8.60 -12.66
C LEU A 673 -6.74 7.78 -11.36
N ILE A 674 -6.05 8.28 -10.33
CA ILE A 674 -5.95 7.61 -9.03
C ILE A 674 -7.26 7.74 -8.27
N VAL A 675 -7.84 6.61 -7.87
CA VAL A 675 -9.13 6.54 -7.17
C VAL A 675 -9.05 5.82 -5.83
N ASN A 676 -9.95 6.13 -4.92
CA ASN A 676 -10.31 5.27 -3.79
C ASN A 676 -11.43 4.31 -4.22
N PRO A 677 -11.18 2.99 -4.37
CA PRO A 677 -12.22 2.04 -4.78
C PRO A 677 -13.37 1.91 -3.76
N TYR A 678 -13.16 2.27 -2.48
CA TYR A 678 -14.23 2.30 -1.48
C TYR A 678 -15.17 3.51 -1.65
N HIS A 679 -14.78 4.49 -2.46
CA HIS A 679 -15.57 5.69 -2.74
C HIS A 679 -16.17 5.57 -4.15
N VAL A 680 -17.35 4.94 -4.22
CA VAL A 680 -18.05 4.63 -5.47
C VAL A 680 -18.30 5.89 -6.31
N GLU A 681 -18.64 7.01 -5.68
CA GLU A 681 -18.82 8.32 -6.35
C GLU A 681 -17.56 8.79 -7.08
N GLU A 682 -16.40 8.77 -6.42
CA GLU A 682 -15.12 9.17 -7.03
C GLU A 682 -14.74 8.26 -8.20
N THR A 683 -15.02 6.96 -8.09
CA THR A 683 -14.74 6.02 -9.18
C THR A 683 -15.69 6.25 -10.36
N ALA A 684 -16.97 6.55 -10.10
CA ALA A 684 -17.93 6.92 -11.14
C ALA A 684 -17.55 8.23 -11.84
N ASP A 685 -17.10 9.23 -11.09
CA ASP A 685 -16.61 10.50 -11.63
C ASP A 685 -15.34 10.31 -12.45
N ALA A 686 -14.44 9.41 -12.03
CA ALA A 686 -13.26 9.04 -12.80
C ALA A 686 -13.62 8.33 -14.12
N LEU A 687 -14.62 7.43 -14.11
CA LEU A 687 -15.14 6.81 -15.34
C LEU A 687 -15.72 7.87 -16.29
N HIS A 688 -16.51 8.81 -15.78
CA HIS A 688 -17.05 9.88 -16.60
C HIS A 688 -15.95 10.77 -17.19
N ARG A 689 -14.96 11.15 -16.37
CA ARG A 689 -13.80 11.93 -16.80
C ARG A 689 -12.99 11.19 -17.86
N ALA A 690 -12.72 9.90 -17.66
CA ALA A 690 -12.02 9.07 -18.63
C ALA A 690 -12.76 9.02 -19.98
N ALA A 691 -14.10 8.84 -19.94
CA ALA A 691 -14.93 8.76 -21.13
C ALA A 691 -15.02 10.09 -21.92
N SER A 692 -14.79 11.22 -21.26
CA SER A 692 -14.86 12.57 -21.83
C SER A 692 -13.49 13.24 -22.00
N MET A 693 -12.39 12.51 -21.72
CA MET A 693 -11.04 13.05 -21.73
C MET A 693 -10.60 13.43 -23.15
N PRO A 694 -10.14 14.67 -23.41
CA PRO A 694 -9.61 15.07 -24.71
C PRO A 694 -8.39 14.23 -25.12
N ALA A 695 -8.26 13.92 -26.42
CA ALA A 695 -7.16 13.09 -26.94
C ALA A 695 -5.76 13.63 -26.58
N ALA A 696 -5.59 14.95 -26.52
CA ALA A 696 -4.32 15.55 -26.12
C ALA A 696 -3.94 15.21 -24.67
N GLU A 697 -4.90 15.22 -23.73
CA GLU A 697 -4.64 14.81 -22.33
C GLU A 697 -4.38 13.30 -22.23
N GLN A 698 -5.07 12.49 -23.05
CA GLN A 698 -4.82 11.04 -23.10
C GLN A 698 -3.38 10.74 -23.55
N HIS A 699 -2.91 11.36 -24.65
CA HIS A 699 -1.54 11.21 -25.14
C HIS A 699 -0.51 11.60 -24.08
N GLU A 700 -0.67 12.76 -23.44
CA GLU A 700 0.28 13.22 -22.42
C GLU A 700 0.40 12.23 -21.25
N ARG A 701 -0.74 11.76 -20.72
CA ARG A 701 -0.76 10.79 -19.62
C ARG A 701 -0.14 9.46 -20.04
N MET A 702 -0.59 8.91 -21.17
CA MET A 702 -0.16 7.59 -21.62
C MET A 702 1.33 7.58 -21.98
N ALA A 703 1.84 8.62 -22.64
CA ALA A 703 3.26 8.75 -22.95
C ALA A 703 4.12 8.70 -21.67
N SER A 704 3.76 9.46 -20.62
CA SER A 704 4.46 9.43 -19.33
C SER A 704 4.44 8.04 -18.68
N LEU A 705 3.25 7.41 -18.66
CA LEU A 705 3.08 6.06 -18.11
C LEU A 705 3.94 5.03 -18.87
N ARG A 706 4.00 5.12 -20.20
CA ARG A 706 4.78 4.22 -21.07
C ARG A 706 6.27 4.36 -20.82
N VAL A 707 6.78 5.59 -20.72
CA VAL A 707 8.20 5.84 -20.37
C VAL A 707 8.53 5.17 -19.04
N THR A 708 7.68 5.37 -18.03
CA THR A 708 7.88 4.77 -16.71
C THR A 708 7.89 3.24 -16.77
N VAL A 709 6.91 2.60 -17.42
CA VAL A 709 6.87 1.13 -17.49
C VAL A 709 8.03 0.55 -18.31
N ARG A 710 8.48 1.24 -19.36
CA ARG A 710 9.65 0.85 -20.18
C ARG A 710 10.94 0.90 -19.38
N GLU A 711 11.17 1.98 -18.63
CA GLU A 711 12.39 2.18 -17.83
C GLU A 711 12.42 1.34 -16.55
N TYR A 712 11.26 1.15 -15.92
CA TYR A 712 11.08 0.38 -14.69
C TYR A 712 10.46 -0.98 -15.02
N ASN A 713 11.14 -1.74 -15.90
CA ASN A 713 10.69 -3.05 -16.37
C ASN A 713 11.20 -4.22 -15.49
N VAL A 714 10.78 -5.44 -15.82
CA VAL A 714 11.11 -6.63 -15.02
C VAL A 714 12.60 -6.98 -14.99
N TYR A 715 13.34 -6.68 -16.07
CA TYR A 715 14.78 -6.93 -16.12
C TYR A 715 15.52 -6.01 -15.15
N ARG A 716 15.05 -4.76 -15.00
CA ARG A 716 15.57 -3.85 -13.98
C ARG A 716 15.24 -4.33 -12.57
N TRP A 717 14.04 -4.83 -12.33
CA TRP A 717 13.64 -5.41 -11.03
C TRP A 717 14.61 -6.53 -10.61
N ALA A 718 14.81 -7.52 -11.48
CA ALA A 718 15.74 -8.62 -11.22
C ALA A 718 17.19 -8.15 -11.13
N GLY A 719 17.62 -7.28 -12.06
CA GLY A 719 18.98 -6.75 -12.12
C GLY A 719 19.38 -6.00 -10.86
N ARG A 720 18.47 -5.22 -10.26
CA ARG A 720 18.70 -4.55 -8.97
C ARG A 720 18.88 -5.55 -7.83
N MET A 721 17.99 -6.52 -7.69
CA MET A 721 18.10 -7.55 -6.65
C MET A 721 19.41 -8.36 -6.76
N LEU A 722 19.77 -8.76 -7.98
CA LEU A 722 20.99 -9.54 -8.24
C LEU A 722 22.26 -8.71 -8.06
N ALA A 723 22.24 -7.41 -8.40
CA ALA A 723 23.34 -6.51 -8.11
C ALA A 723 23.56 -6.36 -6.60
N ASP A 724 22.48 -6.23 -5.83
CA ASP A 724 22.54 -6.11 -4.38
C ASP A 724 23.07 -7.41 -3.75
N ALA A 725 22.62 -8.56 -4.26
CA ALA A 725 23.12 -9.88 -3.89
C ALA A 725 24.64 -10.03 -4.14
N SER A 726 25.12 -9.57 -5.30
CA SER A 726 26.56 -9.59 -5.60
C SER A 726 27.37 -8.71 -4.66
N ARG A 727 26.87 -7.51 -4.33
CA ARG A 727 27.53 -6.63 -3.35
C ARG A 727 27.63 -7.28 -1.97
N TRP A 728 26.56 -7.94 -1.55
CA TRP A 728 26.55 -8.68 -0.29
C TRP A 728 27.61 -9.79 -0.25
N ARG A 729 27.68 -10.60 -1.32
CA ARG A 729 28.73 -11.63 -1.48
C ARG A 729 30.14 -11.06 -1.41
N MET A 730 30.35 -9.91 -2.05
CA MET A 730 31.66 -9.25 -2.04
C MET A 730 32.05 -8.83 -0.62
N ARG A 731 31.10 -8.26 0.14
CA ARG A 731 31.31 -7.89 1.54
C ARG A 731 31.66 -9.09 2.41
N GLU A 732 30.89 -10.17 2.35
CA GLU A 732 31.17 -11.41 3.11
C GLU A 732 32.55 -11.99 2.76
N ARG A 733 32.93 -12.00 1.48
CA ARG A 733 34.24 -12.49 1.04
C ARG A 733 35.39 -11.62 1.57
N ILE A 734 35.21 -10.30 1.63
CA ILE A 734 36.20 -9.39 2.21
C ILE A 734 36.32 -9.65 3.72
N GLU A 735 35.20 -9.71 4.43
CA GLU A 735 35.17 -9.95 5.88
C GLU A 735 35.83 -11.30 6.23
N ALA A 736 35.51 -12.36 5.51
CA ALA A 736 36.12 -13.69 5.68
C ALA A 736 37.64 -13.71 5.35
N ARG A 737 38.12 -12.84 4.44
CA ARG A 737 39.56 -12.69 4.17
C ARG A 737 40.26 -11.94 5.29
N VAL A 738 39.65 -10.88 5.81
CA VAL A 738 40.17 -10.11 6.94
C VAL A 738 40.27 -10.99 8.19
N GLN A 739 39.22 -11.75 8.51
CA GLN A 739 39.24 -12.69 9.64
C GLN A 739 40.35 -13.74 9.50
N ARG A 740 40.54 -14.31 8.30
CA ARG A 740 41.64 -15.27 8.03
C ARG A 740 43.02 -14.68 8.26
N HIS A 741 43.26 -13.43 7.82
CA HIS A 741 44.54 -12.74 8.05
C HIS A 741 44.74 -12.30 9.50
N MET A 742 43.67 -12.17 10.28
CA MET A 742 43.77 -11.88 11.71
C MET A 742 44.03 -13.14 12.56
N SER A 743 43.65 -14.32 12.05
CA SER A 743 43.85 -15.63 12.71
C SER A 743 45.17 -16.33 12.35
N SER A 744 45.87 -15.88 11.29
CA SER A 744 47.25 -16.29 10.97
C SER A 744 48.25 -15.32 11.58
#